data_AF-A0A8H7CRP5-F1
#
_entry.id   AF-A0A8H7CRP5-F1
#
_cell.length_a   1.000
_cell.length_b   1.000
_cell.length_c   1.000
_cell.angle_alpha   90.00
_cell.angle_beta   90.00
_cell.angle_gamma   90.00
#
_symmetry.space_group_name_H-M   'P 1'
#
loop_
_entity.id
_entity.type
_entity.pdbx_description
1 polymer ?
#
loop_
_entity_poly.entity_id
_entity_poly.type
_entity_poly.pdbx_seq_one_letter_code
_entity_poly.pdbx_strand_id
1 'polypeptide(L)'
;MNLKTTSLLSFIFYISSLSRINATPSHNRIARRVQAVLSESASTIITTPTSSTQTNSLPTASVSANAATIVASSLSATRSSASVSSAPTASSVAQDIETLHERRLSNIVGALTGANPISSWLSTLNSSGQWPDVDYTTGCPAQRANWPAETHWERITAMAGAYHGGLAGAEQYVKNASLRASISLAMGYWFANDFKVPACLDSGGTATCPCGTPGLWNTNWFPNIIGTPELVSMTCLLLNDTLLPEEFGNCTTMTGRAYNTFIVPANQVGVLTGANALDVAKIGIDLALLTVNVSLLMDAYSRVHSQMVITTAVKADGIRPDGSFGQHSGMIYNGHYGKDFINDILDLEFEAGATQFQASPAGQSAFATLFDGDAWMIYKNVLTGILHWDFSVLGRFIIFPTADSAQSPGSIHLNLTKIGILGEEWGSDTLINFPTSISQNVTSANAGNLQGNRMFYNNDYMVQRGAAYVTTLKMLSTRTKNTECTNLANPFGFHLADGALRTYVQGNEYEDIAAAMDWNLIPGITTDYGETPLNCAQTGASGVENYVGGVSNGKFGIAAMRYTNPLTKSLHFQKSWFFLDEDVQVVLVSNISSASNASIISVLDQKLHNGQVMVDGKAVTTPSAQHGLRSQSLWHSNVGYTFPNTSDFSLSVEVAQKTGNWSAIGTSTQPSNTVDLLSAWLVHESLNASLAYTIFPGTDFDTFVNKSSSLRIQVVQNDARVSAVLDASSSKAMAVFWAPRWRLCQFHAWYPFSGYAFDQRHRSGHV
;
A
#
# COMPACT_ATOMS: atom_id res chain seq x y z
N MET A 1 14.00 -23.71 -25.54
CA MET A 1 14.85 -22.68 -24.90
C MET A 1 14.52 -22.67 -23.42
N ASN A 2 15.35 -23.31 -22.61
CA ASN A 2 15.16 -23.42 -21.15
C ASN A 2 15.82 -22.20 -20.48
N LEU A 3 15.01 -21.27 -19.96
CA LEU A 3 15.48 -20.27 -19.00
C LEU A 3 15.43 -20.89 -17.60
N LYS A 4 16.61 -21.17 -17.07
CA LYS A 4 16.79 -21.45 -15.64
C LYS A 4 16.50 -20.18 -14.85
N THR A 5 15.43 -20.21 -14.07
CA THR A 5 15.19 -19.31 -12.95
C THR A 5 16.20 -19.65 -11.84
N THR A 6 17.28 -18.89 -11.74
CA THR A 6 18.14 -18.90 -10.56
C THR A 6 17.49 -18.03 -9.49
N SER A 7 16.76 -18.66 -8.57
CA SER A 7 16.45 -18.06 -7.27
C SER A 7 17.78 -17.92 -6.52
N LEU A 8 18.21 -16.67 -6.26
CA LEU A 8 19.26 -16.41 -5.28
C LEU A 8 18.62 -16.56 -3.89
N LEU A 9 18.83 -17.71 -3.25
CA LEU A 9 18.70 -17.81 -1.80
C LEU A 9 19.86 -17.03 -1.16
N SER A 10 19.53 -15.92 -0.50
CA SER A 10 20.42 -15.27 0.45
C SER A 10 20.54 -16.16 1.70
N PHE A 11 21.76 -16.62 2.03
CA PHE A 11 22.03 -17.29 3.29
C PHE A 11 22.24 -16.23 4.38
N ILE A 12 21.27 -16.09 5.30
CA ILE A 12 21.44 -15.37 6.56
C ILE A 12 21.39 -16.41 7.68
N PHE A 13 22.47 -16.50 8.45
CA PHE A 13 22.56 -17.42 9.59
C PHE A 13 21.90 -16.80 10.82
N TYR A 14 20.93 -17.52 11.40
CA TYR A 14 20.45 -17.31 12.76
C TYR A 14 21.04 -18.41 13.64
N ILE A 15 21.88 -18.05 14.61
CA ILE A 15 22.42 -18.99 15.61
C ILE A 15 21.73 -18.65 16.94
N SER A 16 20.86 -19.54 17.41
CA SER A 16 20.36 -19.51 18.79
C SER A 16 21.11 -20.57 19.60
N SER A 17 21.68 -20.17 20.74
CA SER A 17 22.20 -21.13 21.72
C SER A 17 21.09 -21.43 22.73
N LEU A 18 20.54 -22.65 22.65
CA LEU A 18 19.66 -23.19 23.68
C LEU A 18 20.52 -23.85 24.75
N SER A 19 20.57 -23.26 25.93
CA SER A 19 21.07 -23.94 27.13
C SER A 19 20.33 -23.47 28.36
N ARG A 20 19.36 -24.28 28.80
CA ARG A 20 19.06 -24.62 30.20
C ARG A 20 18.03 -25.75 30.24
N ILE A 21 18.52 -26.98 30.30
CA ILE A 21 17.79 -28.13 30.85
C ILE A 21 18.41 -28.37 32.23
N ASN A 22 17.63 -28.20 33.29
CA ASN A 22 17.92 -28.80 34.59
C ASN A 22 16.93 -29.94 34.80
N ALA A 23 17.48 -31.15 34.87
CA ALA A 23 16.77 -32.38 35.19
C ALA A 23 16.69 -32.56 36.71
N THR A 24 15.56 -33.07 37.20
CA THR A 24 15.52 -34.04 38.31
C THR A 24 14.41 -35.07 38.06
N PRO A 25 14.52 -36.30 38.60
CA PRO A 25 13.84 -37.48 38.07
C PRO A 25 12.67 -37.97 38.94
N SER A 26 11.64 -38.57 38.34
CA SER A 26 11.22 -39.96 38.65
C SER A 26 9.84 -40.33 38.06
N HIS A 27 9.82 -41.56 37.51
CA HIS A 27 8.70 -42.51 37.42
C HIS A 27 7.80 -42.56 36.16
N ASN A 28 8.07 -43.64 35.39
CA ASN A 28 7.13 -44.69 35.00
C ASN A 28 6.13 -44.42 33.86
N ARG A 29 6.48 -44.84 32.63
CA ARG A 29 6.02 -46.09 31.96
C ARG A 29 6.07 -45.96 30.42
N ILE A 30 6.70 -46.96 29.77
CA ILE A 30 6.19 -47.79 28.64
C ILE A 30 5.66 -47.01 27.41
N ALA A 31 6.10 -47.17 26.15
CA ALA A 31 7.00 -48.10 25.47
C ALA A 31 7.22 -47.66 23.99
N ARG A 32 8.37 -48.07 23.41
CA ARG A 32 8.64 -48.67 22.06
C ARG A 32 7.93 -48.06 20.83
N ARG A 33 8.51 -47.83 19.63
CA ARG A 33 9.70 -48.25 18.84
C ARG A 33 9.68 -47.31 17.60
N VAL A 34 10.73 -46.61 17.14
CA VAL A 34 11.96 -47.00 16.40
C VAL A 34 11.75 -47.55 14.97
N GLN A 35 12.19 -46.71 14.01
CA GLN A 35 12.91 -46.92 12.72
C GLN A 35 12.43 -47.89 11.63
N ALA A 36 12.50 -47.37 10.38
CA ALA A 36 13.08 -47.96 9.15
C ALA A 36 12.65 -47.09 7.93
N VAL A 37 13.36 -46.85 6.82
CA VAL A 37 14.62 -47.30 6.22
C VAL A 37 14.96 -46.34 5.06
N LEU A 38 16.25 -46.23 4.73
CA LEU A 38 16.82 -45.52 3.58
C LEU A 38 16.93 -46.42 2.33
N SER A 39 17.10 -45.76 1.18
CA SER A 39 17.85 -46.15 -0.04
C SER A 39 17.16 -46.95 -1.14
N GLU A 40 17.27 -46.41 -2.36
CA GLU A 40 17.47 -47.00 -3.70
C GLU A 40 17.34 -45.82 -4.69
N SER A 41 18.08 -45.61 -5.79
CA SER A 41 19.15 -46.31 -6.50
C SER A 41 19.76 -45.31 -7.51
N ALA A 42 20.98 -45.61 -7.98
CA ALA A 42 21.81 -44.76 -8.81
C ALA A 42 21.75 -45.07 -10.33
N SER A 43 22.28 -44.12 -11.11
CA SER A 43 23.06 -44.29 -12.37
C SER A 43 22.33 -44.50 -13.71
N THR A 44 22.71 -43.70 -14.73
CA THR A 44 23.37 -44.06 -16.03
C THR A 44 23.42 -42.79 -16.94
N ILE A 45 24.56 -42.09 -17.07
CA ILE A 45 25.58 -42.08 -18.17
C ILE A 45 25.14 -41.50 -19.55
N ILE A 46 25.66 -40.29 -19.83
CA ILE A 46 26.36 -39.73 -21.03
C ILE A 46 25.85 -40.05 -22.45
N THR A 47 25.54 -38.98 -23.22
CA THR A 47 26.12 -38.69 -24.57
C THR A 47 25.89 -37.23 -24.97
N THR A 48 26.96 -36.52 -25.36
CA THR A 48 26.96 -35.29 -26.18
C THR A 48 27.04 -35.66 -27.67
N PRO A 49 26.56 -34.79 -28.59
CA PRO A 49 27.52 -33.97 -29.34
C PRO A 49 27.06 -32.54 -29.73
N THR A 50 28.10 -31.71 -29.88
CA THR A 50 28.36 -30.50 -30.69
C THR A 50 27.33 -29.87 -31.65
N SER A 51 27.18 -28.55 -31.47
CA SER A 51 27.17 -27.41 -32.43
C SER A 51 26.79 -27.57 -33.92
N SER A 52 25.84 -26.74 -34.39
CA SER A 52 26.08 -25.72 -35.45
C SER A 52 24.83 -24.86 -35.73
N THR A 53 25.10 -23.61 -36.10
CA THR A 53 24.23 -22.50 -36.52
C THR A 53 23.43 -22.73 -37.82
N GLN A 54 22.19 -22.21 -37.91
CA GLN A 54 21.72 -21.17 -38.87
C GLN A 54 20.18 -21.18 -39.11
N THR A 55 19.60 -19.98 -38.94
CA THR A 55 18.53 -19.28 -39.68
C THR A 55 17.31 -19.98 -40.31
N ASN A 56 16.16 -19.37 -39.97
CA ASN A 56 14.99 -19.01 -40.79
C ASN A 56 13.85 -19.99 -41.11
N SER A 57 12.65 -19.40 -41.00
CA SER A 57 11.36 -19.66 -41.66
C SER A 57 10.36 -20.64 -41.03
N LEU A 58 9.19 -20.09 -40.72
CA LEU A 58 7.88 -20.74 -40.56
C LEU A 58 7.56 -21.58 -41.81
N PRO A 59 6.79 -22.68 -41.67
CA PRO A 59 5.36 -22.55 -41.96
C PRO A 59 4.41 -23.40 -41.10
N THR A 60 3.15 -22.98 -41.17
CA THR A 60 1.90 -23.63 -40.76
C THR A 60 1.75 -25.10 -41.20
N ALA A 61 1.17 -25.95 -40.34
CA ALA A 61 0.07 -26.85 -40.71
C ALA A 61 -0.54 -27.56 -39.49
N SER A 62 -1.87 -27.57 -39.49
CA SER A 62 -2.80 -28.51 -38.84
C SER A 62 -2.30 -29.95 -38.71
N VAL A 63 -2.83 -30.71 -37.73
CA VAL A 63 -3.37 -32.07 -37.93
C VAL A 63 -4.05 -32.61 -36.65
N SER A 64 -5.30 -33.00 -36.86
CA SER A 64 -6.18 -34.01 -36.25
C SER A 64 -5.86 -34.68 -34.90
N ALA A 65 -6.96 -34.79 -34.15
CA ALA A 65 -7.21 -35.72 -33.07
C ALA A 65 -6.98 -37.19 -33.45
N ASN A 66 -6.35 -37.93 -32.53
CA ASN A 66 -6.44 -39.39 -32.47
C ASN A 66 -6.98 -39.80 -31.09
N ALA A 67 -8.10 -40.50 -31.13
CA ALA A 67 -8.70 -41.18 -30.01
C ALA A 67 -7.88 -42.43 -29.65
N ALA A 68 -7.60 -42.62 -28.36
CA ALA A 68 -7.11 -43.88 -27.82
C ALA A 68 -8.04 -44.35 -26.71
N THR A 69 -8.71 -45.45 -26.99
CA THR A 69 -9.60 -46.22 -26.12
C THR A 69 -8.78 -46.84 -24.98
N ILE A 70 -9.14 -46.57 -23.73
CA ILE A 70 -8.58 -47.29 -22.56
C ILE A 70 -9.69 -48.07 -21.86
N VAL A 71 -9.37 -49.35 -21.67
CA VAL A 71 -10.15 -50.43 -21.08
C VAL A 71 -10.46 -50.15 -19.61
N ALA A 72 -11.71 -50.38 -19.22
CA ALA A 72 -12.19 -50.26 -17.86
C ALA A 72 -11.71 -51.44 -16.99
N SER A 73 -11.08 -51.12 -15.85
CA SER A 73 -10.90 -52.04 -14.73
C SER A 73 -11.64 -51.48 -13.51
N SER A 74 -12.65 -52.23 -13.08
CA SER A 74 -13.54 -51.97 -11.96
C SER A 74 -12.82 -52.08 -10.61
N LEU A 75 -12.92 -51.03 -9.78
CA LEU A 75 -12.74 -51.11 -8.34
C LEU A 75 -13.87 -50.32 -7.66
N SER A 76 -14.69 -51.04 -6.91
CA SER A 76 -15.80 -50.52 -6.11
C SER A 76 -15.29 -49.57 -5.04
N ALA A 77 -15.68 -48.30 -5.12
CA ALA A 77 -15.61 -47.34 -4.02
C ALA A 77 -17.00 -47.17 -3.41
N THR A 78 -17.04 -47.29 -2.09
CA THR A 78 -18.16 -47.02 -1.19
C THR A 78 -18.84 -45.69 -1.49
N ARG A 79 -20.16 -45.70 -1.64
CA ARG A 79 -21.02 -44.51 -1.75
C ARG A 79 -20.89 -43.66 -0.49
N SER A 80 -20.20 -42.53 -0.61
CA SER A 80 -20.57 -41.32 0.13
C SER A 80 -21.46 -40.51 -0.79
N SER A 81 -22.67 -40.21 -0.35
CA SER A 81 -23.63 -39.34 -1.04
C SER A 81 -23.09 -37.91 -1.06
N ALA A 82 -22.26 -37.59 -2.04
CA ALA A 82 -22.04 -36.20 -2.43
C ALA A 82 -23.35 -35.70 -3.06
N SER A 83 -23.98 -34.71 -2.43
CA SER A 83 -25.05 -33.95 -3.03
C SER A 83 -24.52 -33.34 -4.33
N VAL A 84 -24.99 -33.85 -5.45
CA VAL A 84 -24.80 -33.23 -6.75
C VAL A 84 -25.48 -31.87 -6.66
N SER A 85 -24.68 -30.80 -6.66
CA SER A 85 -25.18 -29.45 -6.87
C SER A 85 -25.85 -29.43 -8.24
N SER A 86 -27.19 -29.43 -8.24
CA SER A 86 -27.97 -29.22 -9.45
C SER A 86 -27.65 -27.84 -9.99
N ALA A 87 -27.39 -27.74 -11.31
CA ALA A 87 -27.26 -26.45 -11.97
C ALA A 87 -28.44 -25.54 -11.58
N PRO A 88 -28.20 -24.26 -11.24
CA PRO A 88 -29.25 -23.38 -10.78
C PRO A 88 -30.37 -23.29 -11.82
N THR A 89 -31.61 -23.43 -11.37
CA THR A 89 -32.78 -23.28 -12.22
C THR A 89 -32.94 -21.81 -12.64
N ALA A 90 -33.55 -21.53 -13.79
CA ALA A 90 -33.80 -20.14 -14.22
C ALA A 90 -34.57 -19.32 -13.16
N SER A 91 -35.42 -19.98 -12.36
CA SER A 91 -36.15 -19.35 -11.25
C SER A 91 -35.25 -18.93 -10.08
N SER A 92 -34.16 -19.66 -9.80
CA SER A 92 -33.23 -19.29 -8.72
C SER A 92 -32.29 -18.16 -9.14
N VAL A 93 -31.92 -18.08 -10.43
CA VAL A 93 -31.13 -16.96 -10.96
C VAL A 93 -31.89 -15.65 -10.86
N ALA A 94 -33.18 -15.64 -11.21
CA ALA A 94 -34.01 -14.44 -11.10
C ALA A 94 -34.12 -13.93 -9.65
N GLN A 95 -34.27 -14.85 -8.68
CA GLN A 95 -34.35 -14.52 -7.26
C GLN A 95 -33.02 -13.95 -6.71
N ASP A 96 -31.89 -14.51 -7.13
CA ASP A 96 -30.56 -13.98 -6.77
C ASP A 96 -30.37 -12.56 -7.30
N ILE A 97 -30.83 -12.28 -8.53
CA ILE A 97 -30.74 -10.94 -9.13
C ILE A 97 -31.64 -9.94 -8.42
N GLU A 98 -32.85 -10.34 -8.03
CA GLU A 98 -33.75 -9.49 -7.25
C GLU A 98 -33.14 -9.16 -5.88
N THR A 99 -32.55 -10.16 -5.21
CA THR A 99 -31.84 -9.99 -3.94
C THR A 99 -30.67 -9.00 -4.08
N LEU A 100 -29.86 -9.17 -5.13
CA LEU A 100 -28.76 -8.27 -5.47
C LEU A 100 -29.26 -6.84 -5.70
N HIS A 101 -30.33 -6.69 -6.49
CA HIS A 101 -30.91 -5.40 -6.81
C HIS A 101 -31.35 -4.64 -5.55
N GLU A 102 -32.10 -5.30 -4.66
CA GLU A 102 -32.57 -4.71 -3.40
C GLU A 102 -31.40 -4.29 -2.50
N ARG A 103 -30.40 -5.17 -2.34
CA ARG A 103 -29.22 -4.88 -1.52
C ARG A 103 -28.38 -3.76 -2.11
N ARG A 104 -28.21 -3.73 -3.43
CA ARG A 104 -27.48 -2.66 -4.14
C ARG A 104 -28.15 -1.31 -3.92
N LEU A 105 -29.47 -1.22 -4.09
CA LEU A 105 -30.23 0.00 -3.80
C LEU A 105 -30.05 0.46 -2.34
N SER A 106 -30.17 -0.48 -1.39
CA SER A 106 -29.95 -0.19 0.03
C SER A 106 -28.53 0.29 0.32
N ASN A 107 -27.52 -0.29 -0.34
CA ASN A 107 -26.13 0.07 -0.15
C ASN A 107 -25.82 1.47 -0.70
N ILE A 108 -26.30 1.78 -1.91
CA ILE A 108 -26.20 3.12 -2.50
C ILE A 108 -26.81 4.15 -1.55
N VAL A 109 -28.05 3.95 -1.09
CA VAL A 109 -28.72 4.90 -0.18
C VAL A 109 -27.97 5.02 1.16
N GLY A 110 -27.49 3.90 1.70
CA GLY A 110 -26.75 3.88 2.97
C GLY A 110 -25.40 4.59 2.93
N ALA A 111 -24.78 4.71 1.76
CA ALA A 111 -23.54 5.44 1.56
C ALA A 111 -23.73 6.97 1.41
N LEU A 112 -24.95 7.42 1.06
CA LEU A 112 -25.25 8.85 0.91
C LEU A 112 -25.30 9.56 2.27
N THR A 113 -24.77 10.78 2.32
CA THR A 113 -24.76 11.59 3.55
C THR A 113 -25.85 12.68 3.51
N GLY A 114 -26.65 12.73 4.58
CA GLY A 114 -27.56 13.81 5.02
C GLY A 114 -28.37 14.61 3.99
N ALA A 115 -29.70 14.58 4.11
CA ALA A 115 -30.65 15.34 3.27
C ALA A 115 -30.57 16.88 3.33
N ASN A 116 -29.82 17.42 4.30
CA ASN A 116 -29.83 18.84 4.67
C ASN A 116 -29.60 19.84 3.52
N PRO A 117 -28.76 19.55 2.50
CA PRO A 117 -28.53 20.49 1.41
C PRO A 117 -29.62 20.51 0.33
N ILE A 118 -30.50 19.51 0.27
CA ILE A 118 -31.41 19.30 -0.88
C ILE A 118 -32.33 20.49 -1.11
N SER A 119 -32.88 21.08 -0.05
CA SER A 119 -33.75 22.26 -0.14
C SER A 119 -33.02 23.46 -0.76
N SER A 120 -31.74 23.66 -0.40
CA SER A 120 -30.90 24.71 -0.97
C SER A 120 -30.64 24.46 -2.45
N TRP A 121 -30.25 23.24 -2.83
CA TRP A 121 -30.01 22.88 -4.23
C TRP A 121 -31.27 23.03 -5.09
N LEU A 122 -32.45 22.67 -4.58
CA LEU A 122 -33.72 22.89 -5.26
C LEU A 122 -34.00 24.38 -5.50
N SER A 123 -33.67 25.23 -4.53
CA SER A 123 -33.89 26.68 -4.63
C SER A 123 -32.91 27.40 -5.57
N THR A 124 -31.73 26.82 -5.80
CA THR A 124 -30.67 27.43 -6.61
C THR A 124 -30.50 26.77 -7.98
N LEU A 125 -31.17 25.65 -8.25
CA LEU A 125 -31.22 25.03 -9.57
C LEU A 125 -31.89 25.99 -10.56
N ASN A 126 -31.14 26.41 -11.58
CA ASN A 126 -31.66 27.33 -12.58
C ASN A 126 -32.49 26.61 -13.66
N SER A 127 -33.16 27.38 -14.51
CA SER A 127 -34.01 26.86 -15.60
C SER A 127 -33.26 26.03 -16.65
N SER A 128 -31.93 26.14 -16.71
CA SER A 128 -31.07 25.37 -17.61
C SER A 128 -30.63 24.04 -17.01
N GLY A 129 -31.04 23.71 -15.78
CA GLY A 129 -30.62 22.50 -15.08
C GLY A 129 -29.24 22.60 -14.42
N GLN A 130 -28.70 23.79 -14.23
CA GLN A 130 -27.38 24.00 -13.63
C GLN A 130 -27.49 24.66 -12.25
N TRP A 131 -26.47 24.40 -11.44
CA TRP A 131 -26.22 25.15 -10.20
C TRP A 131 -25.14 26.20 -10.41
N PRO A 132 -25.36 27.46 -9.99
CA PRO A 132 -24.43 28.56 -10.26
C PRO A 132 -23.10 28.47 -9.49
N ASP A 133 -23.06 27.67 -8.42
CA ASP A 133 -21.88 27.47 -7.58
C ASP A 133 -21.00 26.28 -8.02
N VAL A 134 -21.44 25.52 -9.03
CA VAL A 134 -20.64 24.42 -9.61
C VAL A 134 -19.80 24.96 -10.77
N ASP A 135 -18.50 24.68 -10.75
CA ASP A 135 -17.61 25.00 -11.87
C ASP A 135 -17.70 23.92 -12.96
N TYR A 136 -18.34 24.27 -14.08
CA TYR A 136 -18.52 23.41 -15.26
C TYR A 136 -17.38 23.54 -16.29
N THR A 137 -16.22 24.09 -15.90
CA THR A 137 -15.06 24.17 -16.80
C THR A 137 -14.70 22.78 -17.32
N THR A 138 -14.67 22.62 -18.64
CA THR A 138 -14.50 21.35 -19.35
C THR A 138 -13.30 21.41 -20.29
N GLY A 139 -12.85 20.26 -20.79
CA GLY A 139 -11.76 20.14 -21.74
C GLY A 139 -10.38 20.43 -21.13
N CYS A 140 -9.48 21.01 -21.91
CA CYS A 140 -8.09 21.27 -21.48
C CYS A 140 -7.94 22.26 -20.32
N PRO A 141 -8.78 23.30 -20.17
CA PRO A 141 -8.73 24.20 -19.01
C PRO A 141 -9.26 23.57 -17.72
N ALA A 142 -9.97 22.45 -17.80
CA ALA A 142 -10.57 21.81 -16.63
C ALA A 142 -9.51 21.29 -15.66
N GLN A 143 -9.82 21.37 -14.37
CA GLN A 143 -9.04 20.69 -13.33
C GLN A 143 -9.06 19.18 -13.60
N ARG A 144 -7.86 18.57 -13.70
CA ARG A 144 -7.72 17.17 -14.14
C ARG A 144 -8.17 16.14 -13.09
N ALA A 145 -7.90 16.38 -11.81
CA ALA A 145 -8.33 15.52 -10.70
C ALA A 145 -9.37 16.25 -9.86
N ASN A 146 -10.27 15.52 -9.19
CA ASN A 146 -11.37 16.08 -8.41
C ASN A 146 -12.14 17.13 -9.24
N TRP A 147 -12.62 16.72 -10.42
CA TRP A 147 -13.16 17.65 -11.42
C TRP A 147 -14.41 18.33 -10.85
N PRO A 148 -14.42 19.65 -10.63
CA PRO A 148 -15.52 20.31 -9.91
C PRO A 148 -16.90 20.10 -10.52
N ALA A 149 -16.98 19.85 -11.84
CA ALA A 149 -18.23 19.56 -12.53
C ALA A 149 -18.93 18.28 -12.01
N GLU A 150 -18.20 17.31 -11.44
CA GLU A 150 -18.78 16.08 -10.87
C GLU A 150 -19.74 16.36 -9.72
N THR A 151 -19.58 17.50 -9.02
CA THR A 151 -20.53 18.00 -7.99
C THR A 151 -21.97 18.03 -8.51
N HIS A 152 -22.16 18.26 -9.82
CA HIS A 152 -23.48 18.21 -10.45
C HIS A 152 -24.15 16.85 -10.24
N TRP A 153 -23.44 15.76 -10.53
CA TRP A 153 -23.95 14.40 -10.39
C TRP A 153 -23.97 13.92 -8.94
N GLU A 154 -23.06 14.40 -8.08
CA GLU A 154 -23.12 14.13 -6.63
C GLU A 154 -24.44 14.64 -6.04
N ARG A 155 -24.86 15.87 -6.40
CA ARG A 155 -26.15 16.44 -5.99
C ARG A 155 -27.33 15.64 -6.52
N ILE A 156 -27.29 15.28 -7.81
CA ILE A 156 -28.34 14.48 -8.44
C ILE A 156 -28.47 13.12 -7.74
N THR A 157 -27.36 12.46 -7.42
CA THR A 157 -27.36 11.16 -6.76
C THR A 157 -27.97 11.24 -5.36
N ALA A 158 -27.60 12.26 -4.58
CA ALA A 158 -28.22 12.52 -3.27
C ALA A 158 -29.73 12.81 -3.38
N MET A 159 -30.14 13.60 -4.37
CA MET A 159 -31.55 13.88 -4.66
C MET A 159 -32.31 12.62 -5.10
N ALA A 160 -31.70 11.75 -5.90
CA ALA A 160 -32.27 10.47 -6.31
C ALA A 160 -32.43 9.52 -5.13
N GLY A 161 -31.45 9.47 -4.20
CA GLY A 161 -31.57 8.70 -2.96
C GLY A 161 -32.70 9.19 -2.06
N ALA A 162 -32.87 10.51 -1.94
CA ALA A 162 -34.02 11.12 -1.25
C ALA A 162 -35.36 10.79 -1.92
N TYR A 163 -35.42 10.82 -3.25
CA TYR A 163 -36.62 10.48 -4.02
C TYR A 163 -36.97 8.99 -3.91
N HIS A 164 -35.98 8.10 -3.98
CA HIS A 164 -36.12 6.66 -3.80
C HIS A 164 -36.65 6.33 -2.40
N GLY A 165 -36.04 6.93 -1.38
CA GLY A 165 -36.34 6.73 0.04
C GLY A 165 -35.24 5.97 0.77
N GLY A 166 -35.20 6.12 2.10
CA GLY A 166 -34.19 5.53 2.99
C GLY A 166 -33.07 6.49 3.42
N LEU A 167 -32.97 7.66 2.79
CA LEU A 167 -32.04 8.71 3.22
C LEU A 167 -32.59 9.45 4.45
N ALA A 168 -31.87 9.35 5.57
CA ALA A 168 -32.29 9.96 6.84
C ALA A 168 -32.48 11.48 6.72
N GLY A 169 -33.64 11.98 7.18
CA GLY A 169 -34.00 13.40 7.13
C GLY A 169 -34.54 13.89 5.77
N ALA A 170 -34.76 12.97 4.83
CA ALA A 170 -35.28 13.25 3.49
C ALA A 170 -36.72 12.77 3.28
N GLU A 171 -37.46 12.42 4.33
CA GLU A 171 -38.74 11.70 4.22
C GLU A 171 -39.78 12.47 3.39
N GLN A 172 -39.75 13.80 3.44
CA GLN A 172 -40.60 14.70 2.64
C GLN A 172 -40.37 14.61 1.12
N TYR A 173 -39.24 14.04 0.70
CA TYR A 173 -38.83 13.96 -0.69
C TYR A 173 -39.17 12.62 -1.35
N VAL A 174 -39.57 11.62 -0.57
CA VAL A 174 -39.90 10.29 -1.05
C VAL A 174 -41.02 10.38 -2.08
N LYS A 175 -40.73 9.92 -3.31
CA LYS A 175 -41.61 9.96 -4.47
C LYS A 175 -42.20 11.35 -4.78
N ASN A 176 -41.55 12.42 -4.34
CA ASN A 176 -42.00 13.80 -4.56
C ASN A 176 -41.87 14.21 -6.03
N ALA A 177 -42.98 14.62 -6.66
CA ALA A 177 -43.03 14.96 -8.09
C ALA A 177 -42.17 16.18 -8.45
N SER A 178 -42.12 17.20 -7.60
CA SER A 178 -41.30 18.39 -7.84
C SER A 178 -39.80 18.06 -7.77
N LEU A 179 -39.39 17.24 -6.79
CA LEU A 179 -38.01 16.77 -6.73
C LEU A 179 -37.64 15.96 -7.98
N ARG A 180 -38.51 15.05 -8.42
CA ARG A 180 -38.29 14.25 -9.63
C ARG A 180 -38.14 15.12 -10.88
N ALA A 181 -38.95 16.17 -11.01
CA ALA A 181 -38.85 17.12 -12.10
C ALA A 181 -37.52 17.90 -12.07
N SER A 182 -37.06 18.33 -10.89
CA SER A 182 -35.74 18.96 -10.72
C SER A 182 -34.59 18.02 -11.05
N ILE A 183 -34.66 16.75 -10.63
CA ILE A 183 -33.71 15.71 -11.01
C ILE A 183 -33.66 15.56 -12.55
N SER A 184 -34.83 15.44 -13.19
CA SER A 184 -34.93 15.33 -14.64
C SER A 184 -34.30 16.51 -15.37
N LEU A 185 -34.59 17.73 -14.90
CA LEU A 185 -34.05 18.96 -15.47
C LEU A 185 -32.52 19.01 -15.39
N ALA A 186 -31.94 18.63 -14.25
CA ALA A 186 -30.50 18.60 -14.05
C ALA A 186 -29.84 17.50 -14.91
N MET A 187 -30.39 16.28 -14.92
CA MET A 187 -29.93 15.19 -15.80
C MET A 187 -29.96 15.61 -17.28
N GLY A 188 -31.03 16.28 -17.70
CA GLY A 188 -31.21 16.78 -19.06
C GLY A 188 -30.10 17.75 -19.50
N TYR A 189 -29.64 18.64 -18.60
CA TYR A 189 -28.50 19.50 -18.87
C TYR A 189 -27.24 18.70 -19.22
N TRP A 190 -26.88 17.73 -18.37
CA TRP A 190 -25.66 16.96 -18.58
C TRP A 190 -25.76 16.11 -19.85
N PHE A 191 -26.88 15.42 -20.07
CA PHE A 191 -27.07 14.56 -21.24
C PHE A 191 -27.05 15.34 -22.56
N ALA A 192 -27.65 16.54 -22.58
CA ALA A 192 -27.60 17.42 -23.75
C ALA A 192 -26.17 17.90 -24.06
N ASN A 193 -25.29 17.93 -23.06
CA ASN A 193 -23.90 18.37 -23.18
C ASN A 193 -22.88 17.22 -23.07
N ASP A 194 -23.31 15.96 -23.03
CA ASP A 194 -22.39 14.81 -23.02
C ASP A 194 -21.54 14.81 -24.30
N PHE A 195 -20.24 14.54 -24.14
CA PHE A 195 -19.32 14.57 -25.27
C PHE A 195 -19.67 13.50 -26.31
N LYS A 196 -19.58 13.86 -27.59
CA LYS A 196 -19.95 12.98 -28.71
C LYS A 196 -18.75 12.39 -29.44
N VAL A 197 -17.56 12.96 -29.24
CA VAL A 197 -16.32 12.48 -29.86
C VAL A 197 -15.72 11.37 -28.99
N PRO A 198 -15.66 10.10 -29.45
CA PRO A 198 -15.22 8.99 -28.61
C PRO A 198 -13.80 9.15 -28.06
N ALA A 199 -12.91 9.80 -28.81
CA ALA A 199 -11.55 10.08 -28.36
C ALA A 199 -11.48 11.04 -27.15
N CYS A 200 -12.55 11.78 -26.83
CA CYS A 200 -12.57 12.60 -25.61
C CYS A 200 -12.73 11.77 -24.33
N LEU A 201 -13.05 10.48 -24.45
CA LEU A 201 -13.12 9.57 -23.32
C LEU A 201 -11.76 9.47 -22.60
N ASP A 202 -10.67 9.38 -23.36
CA ASP A 202 -9.34 9.06 -22.82
C ASP A 202 -8.17 9.75 -23.55
N SER A 203 -8.43 10.55 -24.56
CA SER A 203 -7.42 11.16 -25.44
C SER A 203 -7.66 12.66 -25.62
N GLY A 204 -8.29 13.28 -24.61
CA GLY A 204 -8.56 14.71 -24.55
C GLY A 204 -7.29 15.57 -24.63
N GLY A 205 -7.35 16.66 -25.40
CA GLY A 205 -6.20 17.55 -25.66
C GLY A 205 -5.26 17.07 -26.76
N THR A 206 -5.54 15.93 -27.39
CA THR A 206 -4.81 15.44 -28.57
C THR A 206 -5.45 15.91 -29.87
N ALA A 207 -4.86 15.57 -31.02
CA ALA A 207 -5.46 15.85 -32.33
C ALA A 207 -6.81 15.15 -32.55
N THR A 208 -7.08 14.05 -31.84
CA THR A 208 -8.32 13.26 -31.98
C THR A 208 -9.45 13.73 -31.08
N CYS A 209 -9.14 14.47 -30.01
CA CYS A 209 -10.07 15.27 -29.23
C CYS A 209 -9.40 16.61 -28.86
N PRO A 210 -9.41 17.59 -29.78
CA PRO A 210 -8.79 18.89 -29.53
C PRO A 210 -9.44 19.63 -28.36
N CYS A 211 -8.72 20.56 -27.73
CA CYS A 211 -9.20 21.32 -26.56
C CYS A 211 -10.51 22.08 -26.77
N GLY A 212 -10.85 22.44 -28.02
CA GLY A 212 -12.11 23.11 -28.37
C GLY A 212 -13.28 22.16 -28.66
N THR A 213 -13.12 20.85 -28.45
CA THR A 213 -14.20 19.87 -28.69
C THR A 213 -15.37 20.16 -27.76
N PRO A 214 -16.59 20.36 -28.27
CA PRO A 214 -17.75 20.61 -27.41
C PRO A 214 -18.10 19.42 -26.50
N GLY A 215 -18.69 19.73 -25.35
CA GLY A 215 -19.24 18.78 -24.40
C GLY A 215 -18.52 18.75 -23.06
N LEU A 216 -19.10 18.03 -22.11
CA LEU A 216 -18.59 17.83 -20.76
C LEU A 216 -17.63 16.64 -20.74
N TRP A 217 -16.33 16.90 -20.86
CA TRP A 217 -15.26 15.92 -20.84
C TRP A 217 -14.01 16.49 -20.15
N ASN A 218 -13.15 15.61 -19.64
CA ASN A 218 -11.89 15.99 -19.01
C ASN A 218 -10.68 15.40 -19.75
N THR A 219 -9.52 16.06 -19.69
CA THR A 219 -8.26 15.48 -20.24
C THR A 219 -7.74 14.31 -19.42
N ASN A 220 -8.14 14.21 -18.14
CA ASN A 220 -8.02 12.99 -17.38
C ASN A 220 -9.16 12.04 -17.77
N TRP A 221 -8.81 10.79 -18.03
CA TRP A 221 -9.77 9.75 -18.40
C TRP A 221 -10.73 9.39 -17.25
N PHE A 222 -10.27 9.52 -15.99
CA PHE A 222 -10.98 9.00 -14.82
C PHE A 222 -12.39 9.60 -14.67
N PRO A 223 -12.62 10.92 -14.73
CA PRO A 223 -13.97 11.47 -14.70
C PRO A 223 -14.88 10.97 -15.82
N ASN A 224 -14.33 10.70 -17.00
CA ASN A 224 -15.12 10.33 -18.18
C ASN A 224 -15.52 8.84 -18.19
N ILE A 225 -14.73 7.97 -17.55
CA ILE A 225 -14.92 6.51 -17.53
C ILE A 225 -15.44 6.03 -16.17
N ILE A 226 -15.00 6.61 -15.07
CA ILE A 226 -15.33 6.17 -13.70
C ILE A 226 -16.16 7.23 -12.98
N GLY A 227 -15.58 8.40 -12.67
CA GLY A 227 -16.17 9.35 -11.71
C GLY A 227 -17.61 9.76 -12.06
N THR A 228 -17.83 10.33 -13.24
CA THR A 228 -19.19 10.68 -13.69
C THR A 228 -20.05 9.44 -13.95
N PRO A 229 -19.62 8.43 -14.73
CA PRO A 229 -20.46 7.26 -15.00
C PRO A 229 -20.91 6.48 -13.76
N GLU A 230 -20.12 6.44 -12.69
CA GLU A 230 -20.50 5.81 -11.42
C GLU A 230 -21.69 6.52 -10.79
N LEU A 231 -21.63 7.85 -10.66
CA LEU A 231 -22.74 8.66 -10.14
C LEU A 231 -24.00 8.54 -11.03
N VAL A 232 -23.83 8.50 -12.35
CA VAL A 232 -24.91 8.25 -13.31
C VAL A 232 -25.53 6.88 -13.06
N SER A 233 -24.71 5.83 -12.92
CA SER A 233 -25.17 4.45 -12.76
C SER A 233 -26.02 4.28 -11.50
N MET A 234 -25.54 4.81 -10.35
CA MET A 234 -26.27 4.79 -9.09
C MET A 234 -27.56 5.60 -9.16
N THR A 235 -27.51 6.81 -9.72
CA THR A 235 -28.70 7.66 -9.89
C THR A 235 -29.78 6.95 -10.71
N CYS A 236 -29.40 6.42 -11.88
CA CYS A 236 -30.36 5.80 -12.78
C CYS A 236 -30.94 4.51 -12.18
N LEU A 237 -30.13 3.74 -11.43
CA LEU A 237 -30.62 2.57 -10.71
C LEU A 237 -31.62 2.95 -9.60
N LEU A 238 -31.38 4.04 -8.85
CA LEU A 238 -32.33 4.53 -7.84
C LEU A 238 -33.66 5.03 -8.43
N LEU A 239 -33.61 5.62 -9.63
CA LEU A 239 -34.81 6.12 -10.33
C LEU A 239 -35.57 5.00 -11.05
N ASN A 240 -34.85 3.96 -11.51
CA ASN A 240 -35.36 2.75 -12.17
C ASN A 240 -36.62 2.96 -13.03
N ASP A 241 -37.77 2.48 -12.56
CA ASP A 241 -39.07 2.48 -13.22
C ASP A 241 -39.66 3.89 -13.46
N THR A 242 -39.11 4.91 -12.80
CA THR A 242 -39.52 6.31 -12.96
C THR A 242 -38.74 7.06 -14.03
N LEU A 243 -37.73 6.45 -14.66
CA LEU A 243 -36.97 7.06 -15.75
C LEU A 243 -37.84 7.27 -16.99
N LEU A 244 -37.67 8.42 -17.63
CA LEU A 244 -38.21 8.68 -18.96
C LEU A 244 -37.42 7.87 -20.00
N PRO A 245 -38.02 7.50 -21.15
CA PRO A 245 -37.32 6.72 -22.18
C PRO A 245 -36.00 7.34 -22.65
N GLU A 246 -35.93 8.68 -22.73
CA GLU A 246 -34.71 9.41 -23.09
C GLU A 246 -33.66 9.35 -21.98
N GLU A 247 -34.06 9.50 -20.71
CA GLU A 247 -33.14 9.39 -19.57
C GLU A 247 -32.58 7.96 -19.51
N PHE A 248 -33.41 6.93 -19.65
CA PHE A 248 -32.97 5.53 -19.69
C PHE A 248 -31.96 5.27 -20.82
N GLY A 249 -32.21 5.82 -22.02
CA GLY A 249 -31.29 5.73 -23.16
C GLY A 249 -29.94 6.41 -22.89
N ASN A 250 -29.94 7.56 -22.23
CA ASN A 250 -28.69 8.27 -21.88
C ASN A 250 -27.93 7.59 -20.73
N CYS A 251 -28.64 7.12 -19.70
CA CYS A 251 -28.08 6.33 -18.60
C CYS A 251 -27.32 5.10 -19.14
N THR A 252 -27.99 4.31 -19.99
CA THR A 252 -27.42 3.09 -20.59
C THR A 252 -26.26 3.40 -21.54
N THR A 253 -26.31 4.51 -22.27
CA THR A 253 -25.22 4.95 -23.14
C THR A 253 -23.96 5.31 -22.34
N MET A 254 -24.08 6.13 -21.29
CA MET A 254 -22.92 6.56 -20.50
C MET A 254 -22.28 5.42 -19.72
N THR A 255 -23.09 4.59 -19.06
CA THR A 255 -22.61 3.44 -18.27
C THR A 255 -22.08 2.33 -19.16
N GLY A 256 -22.72 2.08 -20.31
CA GLY A 256 -22.24 1.12 -21.30
C GLY A 256 -20.90 1.55 -21.92
N ARG A 257 -20.72 2.85 -22.18
CA ARG A 257 -19.45 3.42 -22.65
C ARG A 257 -18.32 3.20 -21.65
N ALA A 258 -18.58 3.40 -20.36
CA ALA A 258 -17.63 3.11 -19.28
C ALA A 258 -17.27 1.61 -19.25
N TYR A 259 -18.28 0.73 -19.16
CA TYR A 259 -18.06 -0.71 -19.05
C TYR A 259 -17.33 -1.31 -20.27
N ASN A 260 -17.57 -0.79 -21.47
CA ASN A 260 -16.93 -1.25 -22.69
C ASN A 260 -15.40 -1.06 -22.71
N THR A 261 -14.83 -0.27 -21.79
CA THR A 261 -13.36 -0.10 -21.66
C THR A 261 -12.64 -1.38 -21.23
N PHE A 262 -13.36 -2.36 -20.68
CA PHE A 262 -12.84 -3.70 -20.47
C PHE A 262 -12.54 -4.47 -21.77
N ILE A 263 -13.23 -4.14 -22.86
CA ILE A 263 -13.10 -4.79 -24.17
C ILE A 263 -12.18 -3.98 -25.07
N VAL A 264 -12.31 -2.65 -25.01
CA VAL A 264 -11.50 -1.70 -25.77
C VAL A 264 -10.67 -0.89 -24.78
N PRO A 265 -9.41 -1.30 -24.51
CA PRO A 265 -8.56 -0.63 -23.53
C PRO A 265 -8.39 0.85 -23.86
N ALA A 266 -8.53 1.70 -22.85
CA ALA A 266 -8.28 3.13 -22.97
C ALA A 266 -6.78 3.41 -23.13
N ASN A 267 -6.40 4.34 -23.99
CA ASN A 267 -5.00 4.70 -24.31
C ASN A 267 -4.22 5.16 -23.07
N GLN A 268 -4.83 5.95 -22.18
CA GLN A 268 -4.19 6.44 -20.96
C GLN A 268 -4.07 5.39 -19.84
N VAL A 269 -4.81 4.27 -19.93
CA VAL A 269 -4.98 3.31 -18.83
C VAL A 269 -4.39 1.95 -19.16
N GLY A 270 -4.54 1.50 -20.40
CA GLY A 270 -4.30 0.12 -20.80
C GLY A 270 -5.38 -0.81 -20.25
N VAL A 271 -4.98 -2.01 -19.83
CA VAL A 271 -5.89 -3.00 -19.23
C VAL A 271 -6.21 -2.59 -17.80
N LEU A 272 -7.50 -2.51 -17.47
CA LEU A 272 -7.97 -2.19 -16.12
C LEU A 272 -7.59 -3.29 -15.13
N THR A 273 -7.00 -2.90 -14.00
CA THR A 273 -6.62 -3.78 -12.89
C THR A 273 -6.81 -3.11 -11.54
N GLY A 274 -6.91 -3.91 -10.48
CA GLY A 274 -7.00 -3.42 -9.10
C GLY A 274 -8.25 -2.57 -8.89
N ALA A 275 -8.12 -1.46 -8.16
CA ALA A 275 -9.26 -0.60 -7.80
C ALA A 275 -10.08 -0.15 -9.02
N ASN A 276 -9.41 0.32 -10.09
CA ASN A 276 -10.12 0.82 -11.27
C ASN A 276 -10.85 -0.25 -12.07
N ALA A 277 -10.44 -1.52 -11.96
CA ALA A 277 -11.25 -2.61 -12.50
C ALA A 277 -12.54 -2.80 -11.69
N LEU A 278 -12.50 -2.65 -10.37
CA LEU A 278 -13.70 -2.75 -9.55
C LEU A 278 -14.65 -1.57 -9.79
N ASP A 279 -14.13 -0.34 -9.87
CA ASP A 279 -14.91 0.86 -10.20
C ASP A 279 -15.75 0.65 -11.48
N VAL A 280 -15.11 0.19 -12.56
CA VAL A 280 -15.78 -0.04 -13.85
C VAL A 280 -16.70 -1.27 -13.80
N ALA A 281 -16.33 -2.32 -13.07
CA ALA A 281 -17.18 -3.49 -12.90
C ALA A 281 -18.47 -3.14 -12.15
N LYS A 282 -18.39 -2.31 -11.11
CA LYS A 282 -19.52 -1.78 -10.34
C LYS A 282 -20.50 -0.99 -11.21
N ILE A 283 -19.98 -0.12 -12.10
CA ILE A 283 -20.81 0.55 -13.13
C ILE A 283 -21.53 -0.48 -14.03
N GLY A 284 -20.83 -1.55 -14.40
CA GLY A 284 -21.39 -2.65 -15.18
C GLY A 284 -22.50 -3.42 -14.44
N ILE A 285 -22.33 -3.66 -13.15
CA ILE A 285 -23.33 -4.29 -12.27
C ILE A 285 -24.58 -3.41 -12.23
N ASP A 286 -24.42 -2.12 -11.99
CA ASP A 286 -25.55 -1.17 -11.95
C ASP A 286 -26.29 -1.11 -13.29
N LEU A 287 -25.57 -1.09 -14.41
CA LEU A 287 -26.16 -1.18 -15.76
C LEU A 287 -26.90 -2.51 -15.97
N ALA A 288 -26.31 -3.63 -15.54
CA ALA A 288 -26.90 -4.95 -15.69
C ALA A 288 -28.20 -5.08 -14.90
N LEU A 289 -28.24 -4.55 -13.67
CA LEU A 289 -29.43 -4.52 -12.84
C LEU A 289 -30.51 -3.62 -13.44
N LEU A 290 -30.15 -2.41 -13.89
CA LEU A 290 -31.08 -1.47 -14.54
C LEU A 290 -31.72 -2.06 -15.82
N THR A 291 -30.96 -2.86 -16.58
CA THR A 291 -31.42 -3.45 -17.85
C THR A 291 -31.91 -4.89 -17.71
N VAL A 292 -31.89 -5.45 -16.50
CA VAL A 292 -32.21 -6.86 -16.21
C VAL A 292 -31.40 -7.82 -17.11
N ASN A 293 -30.12 -7.50 -17.33
CA ASN A 293 -29.22 -8.24 -18.21
C ASN A 293 -28.33 -9.22 -17.43
N VAL A 294 -28.80 -10.46 -17.32
CA VAL A 294 -28.11 -11.54 -16.59
C VAL A 294 -26.70 -11.80 -17.10
N SER A 295 -26.49 -11.80 -18.42
CA SER A 295 -25.17 -12.09 -19.01
C SER A 295 -24.16 -10.99 -18.68
N LEU A 296 -24.59 -9.73 -18.71
CA LEU A 296 -23.75 -8.60 -18.31
C LEU A 296 -23.42 -8.66 -16.81
N LEU A 297 -24.39 -9.01 -15.96
CA LEU A 297 -24.18 -9.14 -14.52
C LEU A 297 -23.15 -10.23 -14.19
N MET A 298 -23.27 -11.40 -14.83
CA MET A 298 -22.30 -12.50 -14.66
C MET A 298 -20.89 -12.10 -15.13
N ASP A 299 -20.77 -11.41 -16.26
CA ASP A 299 -19.48 -10.90 -16.75
C ASP A 299 -18.88 -9.89 -15.77
N ALA A 300 -19.68 -8.96 -15.25
CA ALA A 300 -19.20 -7.93 -14.33
C ALA A 300 -18.69 -8.51 -13.01
N TYR A 301 -19.43 -9.45 -12.39
CA TYR A 301 -18.95 -10.17 -11.20
C TYR A 301 -17.71 -11.03 -11.49
N SER A 302 -17.64 -11.67 -12.66
CA SER A 302 -16.42 -12.39 -13.07
C SER A 302 -15.20 -11.46 -13.15
N ARG A 303 -15.39 -10.18 -13.54
CA ARG A 303 -14.31 -9.19 -13.54
C ARG A 303 -13.89 -8.81 -12.13
N VAL A 304 -14.84 -8.61 -11.21
CA VAL A 304 -14.56 -8.38 -9.78
C VAL A 304 -13.70 -9.51 -9.21
N HIS A 305 -14.16 -10.75 -9.36
CA HIS A 305 -13.47 -11.92 -8.80
C HIS A 305 -12.11 -12.20 -9.46
N SER A 306 -11.91 -11.79 -10.72
CA SER A 306 -10.60 -11.88 -11.37
C SER A 306 -9.53 -11.01 -10.72
N GLN A 307 -9.93 -9.99 -9.94
CA GLN A 307 -9.01 -9.14 -9.19
C GLN A 307 -8.79 -9.64 -7.75
N MET A 308 -9.66 -10.51 -7.24
CA MET A 308 -9.54 -11.15 -5.93
C MET A 308 -8.59 -12.35 -5.98
N VAL A 309 -7.36 -12.12 -6.45
CA VAL A 309 -6.34 -13.17 -6.62
C VAL A 309 -4.99 -12.68 -6.12
N ILE A 310 -4.13 -13.63 -5.72
CA ILE A 310 -2.74 -13.32 -5.37
C ILE A 310 -1.91 -13.15 -6.64
N THR A 311 -1.33 -11.96 -6.79
CA THR A 311 -0.49 -11.59 -7.92
C THR A 311 0.99 -11.66 -7.53
N THR A 312 1.79 -12.46 -8.24
CA THR A 312 3.21 -12.66 -7.93
C THR A 312 4.17 -11.91 -8.84
N ALA A 313 3.70 -11.44 -10.01
CA ALA A 313 4.53 -10.73 -10.98
C ALA A 313 5.11 -9.42 -10.40
N VAL A 314 6.36 -9.10 -10.71
CA VAL A 314 6.99 -7.85 -10.24
C VAL A 314 6.30 -6.64 -10.88
N LYS A 315 6.09 -5.56 -10.12
CA LYS A 315 5.39 -4.34 -10.58
C LYS A 315 3.98 -4.60 -11.12
N ALA A 316 3.28 -5.60 -10.57
CA ALA A 316 1.91 -5.90 -10.94
C ALA A 316 0.94 -5.44 -9.85
N ASP A 317 -0.21 -4.97 -10.32
CA ASP A 317 -1.30 -4.47 -9.49
C ASP A 317 -2.06 -5.63 -8.81
N GLY A 318 -2.80 -5.32 -7.75
CA GLY A 318 -3.59 -6.28 -6.97
C GLY A 318 -2.89 -6.80 -5.70
N ILE A 319 -3.50 -7.82 -5.11
CA ILE A 319 -3.11 -8.39 -3.82
C ILE A 319 -1.80 -9.16 -3.96
N ARG A 320 -0.84 -8.89 -3.07
CA ARG A 320 0.49 -9.52 -3.08
C ARG A 320 0.57 -10.67 -2.06
N PRO A 321 1.44 -11.67 -2.27
CA PRO A 321 1.58 -12.81 -1.35
C PRO A 321 1.95 -12.44 0.09
N ASP A 322 2.58 -11.29 0.31
CA ASP A 322 2.96 -10.78 1.63
C ASP A 322 1.89 -9.88 2.28
N GLY A 323 0.74 -9.71 1.63
CA GLY A 323 -0.37 -8.87 2.09
C GLY A 323 -0.27 -7.41 1.69
N SER A 324 0.78 -6.99 0.96
CA SER A 324 0.75 -5.65 0.35
C SER A 324 -0.25 -5.60 -0.81
N PHE A 325 -0.66 -4.39 -1.19
CA PHE A 325 -1.49 -4.14 -2.37
C PHE A 325 -0.72 -3.26 -3.36
N GLY A 326 -0.63 -3.71 -4.60
CA GLY A 326 0.00 -2.99 -5.70
C GLY A 326 -1.01 -2.18 -6.54
N GLN A 327 -0.68 -0.95 -6.89
CA GLN A 327 -1.38 -0.21 -7.95
C GLN A 327 -0.37 0.62 -8.78
N HIS A 328 -0.69 0.90 -10.05
CA HIS A 328 0.10 1.78 -10.92
C HIS A 328 1.55 1.27 -11.10
N SER A 329 1.68 0.09 -11.72
CA SER A 329 2.95 -0.65 -11.80
C SER A 329 3.36 -1.25 -10.44
N GLY A 330 2.37 -1.75 -9.69
CA GLY A 330 2.58 -2.48 -8.44
C GLY A 330 3.23 -1.67 -7.31
N MET A 331 3.04 -0.35 -7.26
CA MET A 331 3.45 0.46 -6.12
C MET A 331 2.60 0.13 -4.90
N ILE A 332 3.19 0.13 -3.71
CA ILE A 332 2.46 -0.15 -2.48
C ILE A 332 1.41 0.94 -2.21
N TYR A 333 0.15 0.51 -2.13
CA TYR A 333 -1.00 1.41 -2.16
C TYR A 333 -2.15 0.96 -1.24
N ASN A 334 -1.85 0.14 -0.23
CA ASN A 334 -2.84 -0.38 0.73
C ASN A 334 -3.76 0.72 1.28
N GLY A 335 -3.20 1.89 1.63
CA GLY A 335 -3.95 2.95 2.30
C GLY A 335 -4.79 3.87 1.41
N HIS A 336 -4.79 3.67 0.08
CA HIS A 336 -5.63 4.45 -0.82
C HIS A 336 -6.30 3.57 -1.89
N TYR A 337 -5.67 3.28 -3.04
CA TYR A 337 -6.27 2.37 -4.02
C TYR A 337 -6.60 0.99 -3.43
N GLY A 338 -5.78 0.46 -2.52
CA GLY A 338 -6.08 -0.77 -1.80
C GLY A 338 -7.33 -0.65 -0.92
N LYS A 339 -7.49 0.47 -0.22
CA LYS A 339 -8.68 0.82 0.56
C LYS A 339 -9.94 0.97 -0.33
N ASP A 340 -9.84 1.62 -1.49
CA ASP A 340 -10.96 1.73 -2.45
C ASP A 340 -11.34 0.35 -2.98
N PHE A 341 -10.33 -0.45 -3.35
CA PHE A 341 -10.51 -1.84 -3.74
C PHE A 341 -11.20 -2.68 -2.64
N ILE A 342 -10.82 -2.49 -1.38
CA ILE A 342 -11.46 -3.14 -0.22
C ILE A 342 -12.92 -2.71 -0.10
N ASN A 343 -13.21 -1.42 -0.14
CA ASN A 343 -14.58 -0.92 0.03
C ASN A 343 -15.50 -1.42 -1.08
N ASP A 344 -15.03 -1.47 -2.33
CA ASP A 344 -15.79 -2.05 -3.44
C ASP A 344 -16.08 -3.54 -3.23
N ILE A 345 -15.09 -4.34 -2.80
CA ILE A 345 -15.31 -5.75 -2.49
C ILE A 345 -16.30 -5.91 -1.33
N LEU A 346 -16.13 -5.14 -0.26
CA LEU A 346 -17.03 -5.21 0.91
C LEU A 346 -18.48 -4.95 0.50
N ASP A 347 -18.69 -3.98 -0.38
CA ASP A 347 -20.01 -3.63 -0.86
C ASP A 347 -20.59 -4.71 -1.79
N LEU A 348 -19.86 -5.08 -2.83
CA LEU A 348 -20.33 -6.03 -3.84
C LEU A 348 -20.50 -7.45 -3.28
N GLU A 349 -19.64 -7.89 -2.37
CA GLU A 349 -19.75 -9.21 -1.76
C GLU A 349 -20.83 -9.28 -0.68
N PHE A 350 -21.09 -8.18 0.02
CA PHE A 350 -22.25 -8.10 0.92
C PHE A 350 -23.57 -8.15 0.12
N GLU A 351 -23.62 -7.46 -1.01
CA GLU A 351 -24.75 -7.53 -1.93
C GLU A 351 -24.94 -8.98 -2.45
N ALA A 352 -23.85 -9.63 -2.86
CA ALA A 352 -23.86 -10.97 -3.42
C ALA A 352 -23.98 -12.12 -2.41
N GLY A 353 -23.93 -11.84 -1.10
CA GLY A 353 -23.92 -12.85 -0.04
C GLY A 353 -25.03 -13.90 -0.17
N ALA A 354 -24.67 -15.18 -0.06
CA ALA A 354 -25.55 -16.34 -0.25
C ALA A 354 -26.25 -16.43 -1.63
N THR A 355 -25.80 -15.70 -2.65
CA THR A 355 -26.25 -15.85 -4.05
C THR A 355 -25.18 -16.58 -4.89
N GLN A 356 -25.50 -16.91 -6.14
CA GLN A 356 -24.49 -17.46 -7.06
C GLN A 356 -23.38 -16.49 -7.46
N PHE A 357 -23.51 -15.20 -7.13
CA PHE A 357 -22.55 -14.14 -7.48
C PHE A 357 -21.50 -13.88 -6.39
N GLN A 358 -21.55 -14.60 -5.26
CA GLN A 358 -20.56 -14.46 -4.19
C GLN A 358 -19.16 -14.98 -4.62
N ALA A 359 -18.12 -14.44 -3.99
CA ALA A 359 -16.73 -14.81 -4.23
C ALA A 359 -16.47 -16.29 -3.91
N SER A 360 -15.58 -16.88 -4.72
CA SER A 360 -15.04 -18.22 -4.46
C SER A 360 -14.18 -18.26 -3.18
N PRO A 361 -13.99 -19.43 -2.55
CA PRO A 361 -13.10 -19.56 -1.39
C PRO A 361 -11.67 -19.07 -1.64
N ALA A 362 -11.16 -19.20 -2.87
CA ALA A 362 -9.85 -18.68 -3.23
C ALA A 362 -9.81 -17.15 -3.20
N GLY A 363 -10.88 -16.50 -3.68
CA GLY A 363 -11.03 -15.04 -3.61
C GLY A 363 -11.15 -14.53 -2.18
N GLN A 364 -11.93 -15.20 -1.35
CA GLN A 364 -12.06 -14.89 0.07
C GLN A 364 -10.71 -15.02 0.80
N SER A 365 -9.92 -16.05 0.49
CA SER A 365 -8.58 -16.23 1.07
C SER A 365 -7.59 -15.16 0.59
N ALA A 366 -7.66 -14.73 -0.67
CA ALA A 366 -6.83 -13.65 -1.17
C ALA A 366 -7.17 -12.33 -0.46
N PHE A 367 -8.46 -12.05 -0.26
CA PHE A 367 -8.94 -10.88 0.48
C PHE A 367 -8.50 -10.90 1.95
N ALA A 368 -8.58 -12.06 2.61
CA ALA A 368 -8.06 -12.23 3.97
C ALA A 368 -6.54 -11.97 4.05
N THR A 369 -5.78 -12.35 3.02
CA THR A 369 -4.33 -12.07 2.94
C THR A 369 -4.03 -10.57 2.89
N LEU A 370 -4.88 -9.79 2.20
CA LEU A 370 -4.77 -8.33 2.18
C LEU A 370 -4.97 -7.74 3.58
N PHE A 371 -6.04 -8.12 4.29
CA PHE A 371 -6.30 -7.62 5.65
C PHE A 371 -5.23 -8.00 6.68
N ASP A 372 -4.64 -9.19 6.56
CA ASP A 372 -3.51 -9.59 7.39
C ASP A 372 -2.30 -8.67 7.18
N GLY A 373 -2.06 -8.20 5.95
CA GLY A 373 -1.06 -7.19 5.64
C GLY A 373 -1.43 -5.79 6.16
N ASP A 374 -2.66 -5.36 5.91
CA ASP A 374 -3.16 -4.04 6.28
C ASP A 374 -3.03 -3.73 7.76
N ALA A 375 -3.26 -4.74 8.63
CA ALA A 375 -3.15 -4.58 10.07
C ALA A 375 -1.77 -4.08 10.54
N TRP A 376 -0.70 -4.37 9.78
CA TRP A 376 0.65 -3.90 10.07
C TRP A 376 0.91 -2.48 9.57
N MET A 377 0.10 -1.98 8.64
CA MET A 377 0.26 -0.66 8.00
C MET A 377 -0.64 0.40 8.62
N ILE A 378 -1.48 0.02 9.60
CA ILE A 378 -2.39 0.91 10.31
C ILE A 378 -1.81 1.26 11.69
N TYR A 379 -1.91 2.52 12.08
CA TYR A 379 -1.59 3.01 13.41
C TYR A 379 -2.73 3.89 13.95
N LYS A 380 -2.72 4.20 15.25
CA LYS A 380 -3.73 5.07 15.88
C LYS A 380 -3.13 6.40 16.28
N ASN A 381 -3.80 7.50 15.96
CA ASN A 381 -3.60 8.75 16.68
C ASN A 381 -4.35 8.65 18.02
N VAL A 382 -3.63 8.47 19.12
CA VAL A 382 -4.25 8.26 20.44
C VAL A 382 -4.83 9.53 21.05
N LEU A 383 -4.49 10.71 20.50
CA LEU A 383 -5.05 11.98 20.94
C LEU A 383 -6.46 12.20 20.38
N THR A 384 -6.72 11.74 19.15
CA THR A 384 -8.01 11.88 18.46
C THR A 384 -8.83 10.59 18.48
N GLY A 385 -8.20 9.45 18.73
CA GLY A 385 -8.80 8.12 18.64
C GLY A 385 -8.92 7.57 17.21
N ILE A 386 -8.42 8.31 16.21
CA ILE A 386 -8.55 7.99 14.80
C ILE A 386 -7.47 6.98 14.36
N LEU A 387 -7.84 6.06 13.48
CA LEU A 387 -6.92 5.12 12.83
C LEU A 387 -6.42 5.72 11.51
N HIS A 388 -5.13 5.62 11.23
CA HIS A 388 -4.49 6.14 10.03
C HIS A 388 -3.70 5.04 9.33
N TRP A 389 -3.54 5.20 8.03
CA TRP A 389 -2.57 4.45 7.24
C TRP A 389 -1.18 5.08 7.34
N ASP A 390 -0.13 4.26 7.36
CA ASP A 390 1.24 4.71 7.21
C ASP A 390 1.43 5.50 5.90
N PHE A 391 2.20 6.58 5.98
CA PHE A 391 2.36 7.51 4.85
C PHE A 391 3.01 6.86 3.62
N SER A 392 3.80 5.80 3.81
CA SER A 392 4.49 5.10 2.73
C SER A 392 3.55 4.30 1.82
N VAL A 393 2.32 4.03 2.28
CA VAL A 393 1.32 3.19 1.59
C VAL A 393 0.16 3.99 0.99
N LEU A 394 0.29 5.33 0.97
CA LEU A 394 -0.67 6.28 0.39
C LEU A 394 -0.30 6.78 -1.01
N GLY A 395 0.91 6.46 -1.49
CA GLY A 395 1.48 6.99 -2.72
C GLY A 395 1.38 8.52 -2.79
N ARG A 396 0.72 9.05 -3.83
CA ARG A 396 0.57 10.51 -4.02
C ARG A 396 -0.38 11.18 -3.02
N PHE A 397 -1.20 10.43 -2.28
CA PHE A 397 -2.25 11.01 -1.42
C PHE A 397 -1.75 11.50 -0.05
N ILE A 398 -0.45 11.34 0.24
CA ILE A 398 0.24 11.98 1.37
C ILE A 398 0.11 13.51 1.39
N ILE A 399 -0.26 14.11 0.25
CA ILE A 399 -0.39 15.55 0.04
C ILE A 399 -1.76 16.12 0.42
N PHE A 400 -2.68 15.32 0.93
CA PHE A 400 -3.96 15.82 1.45
C PHE A 400 -3.88 16.05 2.96
N PRO A 401 -4.38 17.19 3.47
CA PRO A 401 -4.52 17.41 4.90
C PRO A 401 -5.64 16.56 5.51
N THR A 402 -5.60 16.34 6.82
CA THR A 402 -6.63 15.63 7.59
C THR A 402 -8.05 16.15 7.32
N ALA A 403 -8.18 17.46 7.16
CA ALA A 403 -9.44 18.17 6.87
C ALA A 403 -10.11 17.77 5.54
N ASP A 404 -9.37 17.23 4.56
CA ASP A 404 -9.91 16.79 3.27
C ASP A 404 -10.53 15.39 3.35
N SER A 405 -11.40 15.18 4.35
CA SER A 405 -12.02 13.92 4.76
C SER A 405 -11.98 12.76 3.74
N ALA A 406 -12.59 12.89 2.56
CA ALA A 406 -12.69 11.81 1.56
C ALA A 406 -11.35 11.38 0.89
N GLN A 407 -10.40 12.30 0.71
CA GLN A 407 -9.09 12.03 0.05
C GLN A 407 -7.93 12.00 1.04
N SER A 408 -8.24 12.32 2.28
CA SER A 408 -7.30 12.61 3.34
C SER A 408 -6.74 11.33 3.97
N PRO A 409 -5.45 11.35 4.39
CA PRO A 409 -4.87 10.33 5.26
C PRO A 409 -5.42 10.38 6.69
N GLY A 410 -6.38 11.27 6.97
CA GLY A 410 -7.00 11.54 8.27
C GLY A 410 -7.94 10.45 8.79
N SER A 411 -8.08 9.31 8.11
CA SER A 411 -8.71 8.09 8.64
C SER A 411 -8.37 6.91 7.72
N ILE A 412 -8.59 5.67 8.18
CA ILE A 412 -8.51 4.49 7.31
C ILE A 412 -9.67 4.38 6.31
N HIS A 413 -10.79 5.06 6.58
CA HIS A 413 -12.05 5.04 5.80
C HIS A 413 -12.52 3.64 5.38
N LEU A 414 -12.45 2.69 6.31
CA LEU A 414 -12.99 1.34 6.17
C LEU A 414 -14.21 1.16 7.07
N ASN A 415 -15.24 0.47 6.57
CA ASN A 415 -16.41 0.11 7.36
C ASN A 415 -16.12 -1.16 8.19
N LEU A 416 -15.60 -0.96 9.40
CA LEU A 416 -15.20 -2.03 10.30
C LEU A 416 -16.35 -2.99 10.66
N THR A 417 -17.60 -2.49 10.69
CA THR A 417 -18.78 -3.33 10.93
C THR A 417 -19.04 -4.28 9.76
N LYS A 418 -19.03 -3.77 8.52
CA LYS A 418 -19.20 -4.61 7.32
C LYS A 418 -18.10 -5.67 7.21
N ILE A 419 -16.86 -5.32 7.54
CA ILE A 419 -15.72 -6.26 7.56
C ILE A 419 -16.00 -7.44 8.50
N GLY A 420 -16.47 -7.16 9.72
CA GLY A 420 -16.80 -8.21 10.70
C GLY A 420 -17.92 -9.12 10.21
N ILE A 421 -19.00 -8.55 9.67
CA ILE A 421 -20.15 -9.31 9.15
C ILE A 421 -19.72 -10.23 7.98
N LEU A 422 -18.96 -9.70 7.02
CA LEU A 422 -18.47 -10.50 5.91
C LEU A 422 -17.49 -11.58 6.39
N GLY A 423 -16.70 -11.28 7.42
CA GLY A 423 -15.85 -12.25 8.09
C GLY A 423 -16.62 -13.41 8.70
N GLU A 424 -17.74 -13.14 9.37
CA GLU A 424 -18.64 -14.16 9.91
C GLU A 424 -19.28 -15.00 8.79
N GLU A 425 -19.74 -14.35 7.73
CA GLU A 425 -20.34 -15.03 6.57
C GLU A 425 -19.36 -15.98 5.88
N TRP A 426 -18.11 -15.55 5.72
CA TRP A 426 -17.07 -16.35 5.05
C TRP A 426 -16.33 -17.31 5.99
N GLY A 427 -16.59 -17.24 7.31
CA GLY A 427 -15.83 -18.00 8.30
C GLY A 427 -14.34 -17.64 8.33
N SER A 428 -14.00 -16.36 8.13
CA SER A 428 -12.63 -15.86 8.07
C SER A 428 -12.20 -15.23 9.39
N ASP A 429 -11.41 -15.95 10.19
CA ASP A 429 -10.87 -15.45 11.47
C ASP A 429 -10.11 -14.13 11.29
N THR A 430 -9.39 -13.95 10.17
CA THR A 430 -8.67 -12.70 9.89
C THR A 430 -9.63 -11.51 9.81
N LEU A 431 -10.72 -11.65 9.05
CA LEU A 431 -11.70 -10.58 8.90
C LEU A 431 -12.53 -10.37 10.18
N ILE A 432 -12.86 -11.44 10.90
CA ILE A 432 -13.59 -11.35 12.18
C ILE A 432 -12.76 -10.60 13.22
N ASN A 433 -11.46 -10.91 13.33
CA ASN A 433 -10.59 -10.34 14.36
C ASN A 433 -10.06 -8.94 13.98
N PHE A 434 -9.99 -8.60 12.69
CA PHE A 434 -9.42 -7.34 12.24
C PHE A 434 -10.09 -6.11 12.87
N PRO A 435 -11.42 -5.89 12.78
CA PRO A 435 -12.12 -4.76 13.40
C PRO A 435 -11.86 -4.65 14.89
N THR A 436 -12.02 -5.75 15.61
CA THR A 436 -11.92 -5.76 17.07
C THR A 436 -10.50 -5.54 17.54
N SER A 437 -9.49 -6.00 16.80
CA SER A 437 -8.08 -5.80 17.13
C SER A 437 -7.66 -4.32 17.01
N ILE A 438 -7.95 -3.67 15.88
CA ILE A 438 -7.45 -2.31 15.61
C ILE A 438 -8.25 -1.23 16.34
N SER A 439 -9.51 -1.49 16.69
CA SER A 439 -10.36 -0.52 17.41
C SER A 439 -10.10 -0.45 18.93
N GLN A 440 -9.21 -1.28 19.48
CA GLN A 440 -8.94 -1.29 20.92
C GLN A 440 -8.49 0.08 21.45
N ASN A 441 -8.81 0.34 22.71
CA ASN A 441 -8.25 1.47 23.43
C ASN A 441 -6.79 1.15 23.76
N VAL A 442 -5.89 1.89 23.11
CA VAL A 442 -4.43 1.75 23.25
C VAL A 442 -3.86 3.08 23.73
N THR A 443 -2.72 3.02 24.44
CA THR A 443 -2.02 4.19 24.96
C THR A 443 -0.87 4.65 24.06
N SER A 444 -0.67 3.99 22.92
CA SER A 444 0.35 4.29 21.93
C SER A 444 -0.22 4.12 20.52
N ALA A 445 0.56 4.53 19.51
CA ALA A 445 0.18 4.41 18.11
C ALA A 445 -0.01 2.95 17.63
N ASN A 446 0.42 1.96 18.41
CA ASN A 446 0.32 0.54 18.06
C ASN A 446 -1.12 0.00 18.21
N ALA A 447 -1.97 0.28 17.23
CA ALA A 447 -3.30 -0.33 17.08
C ALA A 447 -3.20 -1.84 16.79
N GLY A 448 -4.12 -2.67 17.30
CA GLY A 448 -4.09 -4.12 17.05
C GLY A 448 -3.20 -4.93 17.99
N ASN A 449 -2.43 -4.27 18.86
CA ASN A 449 -1.47 -4.90 19.77
C ASN A 449 -0.52 -5.90 19.06
N LEU A 450 -0.21 -5.63 17.78
CA LEU A 450 0.76 -6.44 17.05
C LEU A 450 2.15 -6.04 17.51
N GLN A 451 2.98 -7.01 17.88
CA GLN A 451 4.35 -6.76 18.29
C GLN A 451 5.30 -7.64 17.49
N GLY A 452 6.41 -7.05 17.07
CA GLY A 452 7.45 -7.73 16.31
C GLY A 452 7.72 -7.07 14.98
N ASN A 453 8.12 -7.87 14.00
CA ASN A 453 8.69 -7.41 12.76
C ASN A 453 8.05 -8.11 11.56
N ARG A 454 7.82 -7.38 10.46
CA ARG A 454 7.33 -7.95 9.20
C ARG A 454 8.01 -7.30 7.99
N MET A 455 8.45 -8.14 7.05
CA MET A 455 8.99 -7.71 5.75
C MET A 455 7.95 -7.93 4.66
N PHE A 456 7.58 -6.87 3.96
CA PHE A 456 6.78 -6.86 2.74
C PHE A 456 7.72 -6.85 1.53
N TYR A 457 8.26 -8.03 1.22
CA TYR A 457 9.32 -8.23 0.23
C TYR A 457 8.88 -7.93 -1.21
N ASN A 458 7.59 -7.88 -1.50
CA ASN A 458 7.09 -7.50 -2.82
C ASN A 458 7.24 -5.99 -3.09
N ASN A 459 7.32 -5.17 -2.05
CA ASN A 459 7.31 -3.71 -2.16
C ASN A 459 8.43 -2.99 -1.39
N ASP A 460 9.49 -3.71 -1.02
CA ASP A 460 10.66 -3.16 -0.34
C ASP A 460 10.28 -2.37 0.95
N TYR A 461 9.27 -2.88 1.66
CA TYR A 461 8.69 -2.22 2.83
C TYR A 461 8.80 -3.12 4.07
N MET A 462 9.06 -2.53 5.22
CA MET A 462 9.23 -3.27 6.48
C MET A 462 8.60 -2.50 7.64
N VAL A 463 8.01 -3.24 8.57
CA VAL A 463 7.39 -2.67 9.77
C VAL A 463 7.97 -3.34 11.01
N GLN A 464 8.34 -2.54 12.00
CA GLN A 464 8.62 -2.96 13.36
C GLN A 464 7.56 -2.35 14.28
N ARG A 465 6.94 -3.15 15.14
CA ARG A 465 5.98 -2.70 16.15
C ARG A 465 6.48 -3.13 17.53
N GLY A 466 6.67 -2.17 18.42
CA GLY A 466 6.94 -2.41 19.84
C GLY A 466 5.68 -2.14 20.67
N ALA A 467 5.75 -2.29 21.99
CA ALA A 467 4.58 -2.03 22.85
C ALA A 467 4.12 -0.55 22.79
N ALA A 468 5.05 0.38 22.54
CA ALA A 468 4.81 1.82 22.60
C ALA A 468 4.96 2.56 21.25
N TYR A 469 5.24 1.86 20.15
CA TYR A 469 5.49 2.52 18.86
C TYR A 469 5.25 1.62 17.65
N VAL A 470 5.16 2.26 16.49
CA VAL A 470 5.22 1.64 15.15
C VAL A 470 6.32 2.34 14.36
N THR A 471 7.30 1.59 13.85
CA THR A 471 8.32 2.09 12.93
C THR A 471 8.11 1.46 11.55
N THR A 472 8.07 2.28 10.52
CA THR A 472 7.92 1.85 9.12
C THR A 472 9.14 2.24 8.31
N LEU A 473 9.55 1.39 7.37
CA LEU A 473 10.70 1.59 6.50
C LEU A 473 10.31 1.31 5.06
N LYS A 474 10.43 2.31 4.17
CA LYS A 474 10.26 2.17 2.72
C LYS A 474 11.59 2.33 2.01
N MET A 475 11.94 1.32 1.21
CA MET A 475 13.15 1.26 0.40
C MET A 475 12.82 1.24 -1.10
N LEU A 476 13.84 1.36 -1.94
CA LEU A 476 13.70 1.45 -3.39
C LEU A 476 14.64 0.46 -4.09
N SER A 477 14.10 -0.36 -4.98
CA SER A 477 14.86 -1.31 -5.80
C SER A 477 14.41 -1.30 -7.26
N THR A 478 15.07 -2.10 -8.09
CA THR A 478 14.63 -2.40 -9.47
C THR A 478 13.19 -2.92 -9.57
N ARG A 479 12.65 -3.49 -8.48
CA ARG A 479 11.30 -4.06 -8.41
C ARG A 479 10.23 -3.02 -8.06
N THR A 480 10.61 -1.84 -7.61
CA THR A 480 9.69 -0.82 -7.07
C THR A 480 9.91 0.55 -7.73
N LYS A 481 8.97 1.46 -7.51
CA LYS A 481 9.10 2.90 -7.81
C LYS A 481 9.07 3.66 -6.49
N ASN A 482 9.70 4.82 -6.43
CA ASN A 482 9.77 5.61 -5.20
C ASN A 482 8.38 6.05 -4.69
N THR A 483 7.62 6.69 -5.57
CA THR A 483 6.23 7.09 -5.41
C THR A 483 5.69 7.41 -6.80
N GLU A 484 4.66 8.24 -6.93
CA GLU A 484 4.26 8.83 -8.19
C GLU A 484 3.93 10.32 -8.06
N CYS A 485 3.98 11.00 -9.21
CA CYS A 485 3.29 12.26 -9.41
C CYS A 485 2.39 12.14 -10.64
N THR A 486 1.09 12.13 -10.40
CA THR A 486 0.04 12.07 -11.42
C THR A 486 -0.98 13.15 -11.11
N ASN A 487 -1.53 13.81 -12.14
CA ASN A 487 -2.44 14.95 -11.99
C ASN A 487 -1.84 16.08 -11.13
N LEU A 488 -0.51 16.28 -11.23
CA LEU A 488 0.26 17.28 -10.47
C LEU A 488 0.24 17.08 -8.94
N ALA A 489 -0.30 15.96 -8.44
CA ALA A 489 -0.27 15.63 -7.02
C ALA A 489 1.07 14.98 -6.65
N ASN A 490 1.64 15.41 -5.52
CA ASN A 490 2.93 14.94 -4.99
C ASN A 490 4.17 15.26 -5.84
N PRO A 491 4.37 16.52 -6.28
CA PRO A 491 5.50 16.89 -7.14
C PRO A 491 6.86 16.76 -6.44
N PHE A 492 6.90 16.77 -5.10
CA PHE A 492 8.17 16.78 -4.34
C PHE A 492 8.51 15.42 -3.73
N GLY A 493 7.76 14.36 -4.03
CA GLY A 493 7.84 13.06 -3.38
C GLY A 493 9.04 12.17 -3.75
N PHE A 494 10.07 12.68 -4.43
CA PHE A 494 11.17 11.87 -4.95
C PHE A 494 11.83 10.98 -3.89
N HIS A 495 12.11 11.53 -2.70
CA HIS A 495 12.85 10.85 -1.64
C HIS A 495 12.00 9.93 -0.74
N LEU A 496 10.70 9.72 -1.05
CA LEU A 496 9.78 8.93 -0.21
C LEU A 496 10.12 7.42 -0.11
N ALA A 497 11.15 6.93 -0.80
CA ALA A 497 11.57 5.53 -0.74
C ALA A 497 13.09 5.35 -0.59
N ASP A 498 13.84 6.40 -0.28
CA ASP A 498 15.32 6.37 -0.23
C ASP A 498 15.85 5.82 1.10
N GLY A 499 15.12 4.85 1.68
CA GLY A 499 15.29 4.39 3.05
C GLY A 499 14.50 5.25 4.05
N ALA A 500 13.29 5.67 3.66
CA ALA A 500 12.41 6.50 4.47
C ALA A 500 11.93 5.72 5.71
N LEU A 501 12.32 6.17 6.90
CA LEU A 501 12.06 5.54 8.19
C LEU A 501 11.22 6.47 9.06
N ARG A 502 9.98 6.09 9.39
CA ARG A 502 9.09 6.87 10.26
C ARG A 502 8.82 6.14 11.56
N THR A 503 8.68 6.88 12.66
CA THR A 503 8.34 6.30 13.98
C THR A 503 7.14 7.03 14.57
N TYR A 504 6.06 6.28 14.78
CA TYR A 504 4.82 6.72 15.40
C TYR A 504 4.79 6.25 16.85
N VAL A 505 4.62 7.18 17.80
CA VAL A 505 4.49 6.89 19.24
C VAL A 505 3.08 7.26 19.71
N GLN A 506 2.62 8.46 19.39
CA GLN A 506 1.25 8.93 19.63
C GLN A 506 0.38 8.91 18.37
N GLY A 507 1.00 8.86 17.19
CA GLY A 507 0.33 8.77 15.89
C GLY A 507 0.08 10.12 15.20
N ASN A 508 0.36 11.24 15.86
CA ASN A 508 0.20 12.58 15.28
C ASN A 508 1.51 13.15 14.70
N GLU A 509 2.64 12.45 14.83
CA GLU A 509 3.97 13.00 14.57
C GLU A 509 4.14 13.60 13.17
N TYR A 510 3.51 13.00 12.16
CA TYR A 510 3.62 13.41 10.76
C TYR A 510 2.31 14.00 10.20
N GLU A 511 1.31 14.23 11.06
CA GLU A 511 0.00 14.73 10.64
C GLU A 511 0.10 16.17 10.12
N ASP A 512 -0.50 16.44 8.96
CA ASP A 512 -0.59 17.76 8.33
C ASP A 512 0.74 18.51 8.07
N ILE A 513 1.88 17.82 8.06
CA ILE A 513 3.18 18.47 7.80
C ILE A 513 3.53 18.57 6.31
N ALA A 514 2.89 17.80 5.43
CA ALA A 514 3.35 17.59 4.06
C ALA A 514 3.51 18.88 3.22
N ALA A 515 2.65 19.86 3.46
CA ALA A 515 2.73 21.16 2.78
C ALA A 515 3.89 22.05 3.27
N ALA A 516 4.37 21.85 4.50
CA ALA A 516 5.34 22.71 5.16
C ALA A 516 6.72 22.05 5.38
N MET A 517 6.79 20.72 5.28
CA MET A 517 8.04 19.98 5.47
C MET A 517 9.04 20.23 4.35
N ASP A 518 10.32 20.12 4.68
CA ASP A 518 11.38 20.06 3.68
C ASP A 518 11.46 18.65 3.10
N TRP A 519 11.14 18.52 1.82
CA TRP A 519 11.14 17.25 1.09
C TRP A 519 12.54 16.66 0.84
N ASN A 520 13.63 17.40 1.12
CA ASN A 520 14.98 16.85 1.18
C ASN A 520 15.33 16.27 2.56
N LEU A 521 14.48 16.51 3.58
CA LEU A 521 14.66 16.03 4.95
C LEU A 521 13.62 14.94 5.29
N ILE A 522 13.33 14.03 4.36
CA ILE A 522 12.45 12.88 4.65
C ILE A 522 13.10 12.02 5.76
N PRO A 523 12.40 11.69 6.84
CA PRO A 523 12.95 10.89 7.94
C PRO A 523 13.64 9.61 7.47
N GLY A 524 14.85 9.33 7.97
CA GLY A 524 15.60 8.09 7.72
C GLY A 524 16.52 8.07 6.50
N ILE A 525 16.29 8.92 5.50
CA ILE A 525 17.02 8.86 4.22
C ILE A 525 18.50 9.23 4.37
N THR A 526 19.28 8.95 3.35
CA THR A 526 20.61 9.58 3.15
C THR A 526 20.62 10.22 1.77
N THR A 527 20.93 11.50 1.69
CA THR A 527 20.79 12.29 0.46
C THR A 527 21.92 13.31 0.30
N ASP A 528 22.17 13.70 -0.94
CA ASP A 528 22.94 14.88 -1.31
C ASP A 528 21.99 16.08 -1.34
N TYR A 529 21.95 16.80 -0.21
CA TYR A 529 20.87 17.74 0.09
C TYR A 529 20.67 18.79 -1.01
N GLY A 530 19.48 18.81 -1.62
CA GLY A 530 19.09 19.78 -2.64
C GLY A 530 19.63 19.51 -4.06
N GLU A 531 20.41 18.44 -4.27
CA GLU A 531 20.97 18.13 -5.61
C GLU A 531 19.94 17.48 -6.53
N THR A 532 19.05 16.67 -5.98
CA THR A 532 17.97 16.07 -6.76
C THR A 532 16.85 17.09 -6.94
N PRO A 533 16.51 17.50 -8.17
CA PRO A 533 15.41 18.43 -8.35
C PRO A 533 14.09 17.77 -7.93
N LEU A 534 13.27 18.53 -7.19
CA LEU A 534 11.99 18.05 -6.71
C LEU A 534 10.89 18.65 -7.59
N ASN A 535 10.36 17.84 -8.51
CA ASN A 535 9.25 18.21 -9.37
C ASN A 535 8.53 16.96 -9.91
N CYS A 536 7.33 17.17 -10.45
CA CYS A 536 6.47 16.10 -10.93
C CYS A 536 7.12 15.25 -12.03
N ALA A 537 7.95 15.84 -12.90
CA ALA A 537 8.58 15.13 -14.02
C ALA A 537 9.67 14.14 -13.57
N GLN A 538 10.20 14.30 -12.36
CA GLN A 538 11.28 13.47 -11.82
C GLN A 538 10.78 12.50 -10.74
N THR A 539 9.61 12.75 -10.19
CA THR A 539 8.91 11.81 -9.30
C THR A 539 8.43 10.58 -10.09
N GLY A 540 8.45 9.38 -9.49
CA GLY A 540 8.08 8.14 -10.20
C GLY A 540 9.26 7.30 -10.69
N ALA A 541 10.47 7.58 -10.19
CA ALA A 541 11.68 6.87 -10.58
C ALA A 541 11.69 5.42 -10.07
N SER A 542 12.09 4.49 -10.95
CA SER A 542 12.41 3.11 -10.54
C SER A 542 13.80 3.05 -9.94
N GLY A 543 13.98 2.22 -8.92
CA GLY A 543 15.32 1.94 -8.39
C GLY A 543 16.20 1.26 -9.43
N VAL A 544 17.52 1.40 -9.26
CA VAL A 544 18.51 0.77 -10.15
C VAL A 544 19.32 -0.33 -9.48
N GLU A 545 19.21 -0.45 -8.16
CA GLU A 545 19.87 -1.49 -7.37
C GLU A 545 18.92 -2.66 -7.12
N ASN A 546 19.46 -3.88 -7.11
CA ASN A 546 18.68 -5.10 -6.83
C ASN A 546 18.88 -5.62 -5.39
N TYR A 547 20.00 -5.27 -4.75
CA TYR A 547 20.33 -5.66 -3.38
C TYR A 547 19.61 -4.75 -2.38
N VAL A 548 18.31 -5.00 -2.25
CA VAL A 548 17.39 -4.27 -1.39
C VAL A 548 16.38 -5.28 -0.85
N GLY A 549 16.02 -5.18 0.42
CA GLY A 549 15.03 -6.05 1.05
C GLY A 549 15.37 -6.30 2.51
N GLY A 550 14.84 -7.39 3.06
CA GLY A 550 15.09 -7.72 4.45
C GLY A 550 14.72 -9.16 4.80
N VAL A 551 15.06 -9.54 6.02
CA VAL A 551 14.61 -10.78 6.65
C VAL A 551 13.95 -10.48 7.97
N SER A 552 12.93 -11.27 8.26
CA SER A 552 12.16 -11.17 9.48
C SER A 552 11.93 -12.57 10.04
N ASN A 553 11.95 -12.69 11.37
CA ASN A 553 11.48 -13.89 12.05
C ASN A 553 10.16 -13.66 12.80
N GLY A 554 9.44 -12.59 12.47
CA GLY A 554 8.21 -12.18 13.15
C GLY A 554 8.43 -11.33 14.41
N LYS A 555 9.62 -11.37 15.04
CA LYS A 555 9.94 -10.57 16.23
C LYS A 555 11.02 -9.52 15.98
N PHE A 556 12.05 -9.90 15.24
CA PHE A 556 13.21 -9.09 14.87
C PHE A 556 13.36 -9.11 13.35
N GLY A 557 14.15 -8.19 12.84
CA GLY A 557 14.51 -8.23 11.44
C GLY A 557 15.70 -7.37 11.06
N ILE A 558 16.13 -7.57 9.83
CA ILE A 558 17.20 -6.80 9.20
C ILE A 558 16.66 -6.29 7.88
N ALA A 559 16.80 -5.00 7.62
CA ALA A 559 16.66 -4.44 6.28
C ALA A 559 18.02 -4.02 5.73
N ALA A 560 18.18 -4.11 4.42
CA ALA A 560 19.36 -3.69 3.71
C ALA A 560 18.96 -2.99 2.41
N MET A 561 19.64 -1.90 2.10
CA MET A 561 19.46 -1.13 0.89
C MET A 561 20.81 -0.70 0.36
N ARG A 562 21.18 -1.23 -0.81
CA ARG A 562 22.13 -0.55 -1.69
C ARG A 562 21.35 0.50 -2.46
N TYR A 563 21.79 1.73 -2.40
CA TYR A 563 21.17 2.83 -3.12
C TYR A 563 22.15 3.45 -4.10
N THR A 564 21.59 3.79 -5.25
CA THR A 564 22.17 4.68 -6.24
C THR A 564 21.04 5.62 -6.63
N ASN A 565 21.27 6.93 -6.55
CA ASN A 565 20.25 7.91 -6.93
C ASN A 565 19.75 7.60 -8.36
N PRO A 566 18.46 7.29 -8.55
CA PRO A 566 17.99 6.77 -9.82
C PRO A 566 17.96 7.83 -10.92
N LEU A 567 18.02 9.12 -10.57
CA LEU A 567 18.05 10.23 -11.50
C LEU A 567 19.49 10.69 -11.77
N THR A 568 20.19 11.17 -10.74
CA THR A 568 21.50 11.82 -10.90
C THR A 568 22.64 10.83 -11.09
N LYS A 569 22.49 9.60 -10.57
CA LYS A 569 23.55 8.58 -10.47
C LYS A 569 24.77 9.00 -9.66
N SER A 570 24.73 10.16 -8.99
CA SER A 570 25.88 10.72 -8.28
C SER A 570 26.07 10.10 -6.90
N LEU A 571 24.98 10.00 -6.12
CA LEU A 571 25.02 9.48 -4.76
C LEU A 571 24.86 7.97 -4.72
N HIS A 572 25.75 7.31 -3.99
CA HIS A 572 25.70 5.89 -3.66
C HIS A 572 25.89 5.68 -2.16
N PHE A 573 25.20 4.69 -1.59
CA PHE A 573 25.46 4.21 -0.24
C PHE A 573 24.99 2.77 -0.03
N GLN A 574 25.49 2.15 1.03
CA GLN A 574 24.94 0.92 1.61
C GLN A 574 24.37 1.27 2.98
N LYS A 575 23.08 0.99 3.21
CA LYS A 575 22.41 1.26 4.47
C LYS A 575 21.69 0.01 4.98
N SER A 576 21.82 -0.26 6.26
CA SER A 576 21.15 -1.39 6.91
C SER A 576 20.52 -0.97 8.23
N TRP A 577 19.38 -1.57 8.54
CA TRP A 577 18.61 -1.35 9.75
C TRP A 577 18.45 -2.68 10.48
N PHE A 578 18.84 -2.72 11.74
CA PHE A 578 18.76 -3.89 12.61
C PHE A 578 17.71 -3.63 13.70
N PHE A 579 16.61 -4.36 13.66
CA PHE A 579 15.54 -4.27 14.65
C PHE A 579 15.76 -5.35 15.71
N LEU A 580 16.11 -4.94 16.94
CA LEU A 580 16.62 -5.80 18.01
C LEU A 580 15.62 -5.98 19.15
N ASP A 581 16.02 -6.76 20.16
CA ASP A 581 15.29 -6.87 21.43
C ASP A 581 15.22 -5.52 22.15
N GLU A 582 14.30 -5.47 23.12
CA GLU A 582 14.09 -4.33 24.01
C GLU A 582 13.82 -3.03 23.25
N ASP A 583 13.14 -3.03 22.09
CA ASP A 583 12.79 -1.81 21.37
C ASP A 583 14.02 -0.94 21.06
N VAL A 584 15.03 -1.56 20.47
CA VAL A 584 16.26 -0.90 20.00
C VAL A 584 16.42 -1.14 18.50
N GLN A 585 16.82 -0.10 17.78
CA GLN A 585 17.14 -0.20 16.35
C GLN A 585 18.56 0.33 16.12
N VAL A 586 19.36 -0.36 15.31
CA VAL A 586 20.68 0.12 14.91
C VAL A 586 20.68 0.40 13.42
N VAL A 587 21.18 1.57 13.03
CA VAL A 587 21.32 1.94 11.63
C VAL A 587 22.79 2.10 11.32
N LEU A 588 23.22 1.39 10.28
CA LEU A 588 24.58 1.44 9.76
C LEU A 588 24.53 1.96 8.32
N VAL A 589 25.35 2.97 8.02
CA VAL A 589 25.57 3.52 6.69
C VAL A 589 27.05 3.39 6.33
N SER A 590 27.36 2.80 5.19
CA SER A 590 28.73 2.60 4.72
C SER A 590 28.83 2.80 3.21
N ASN A 591 30.06 2.80 2.71
CA ASN A 591 30.37 2.88 1.28
C ASN A 591 29.65 4.05 0.59
N ILE A 592 29.71 5.22 1.24
CA ILE A 592 29.10 6.44 0.76
C ILE A 592 30.04 7.05 -0.28
N SER A 593 29.49 7.43 -1.43
CA SER A 593 30.23 8.20 -2.43
C SER A 593 29.27 9.13 -3.14
N SER A 594 29.71 10.36 -3.40
CA SER A 594 28.98 11.30 -4.24
C SER A 594 29.91 11.98 -5.24
N ALA A 595 29.38 12.24 -6.44
CA ALA A 595 30.02 13.11 -7.43
C ALA A 595 29.54 14.58 -7.33
N SER A 596 28.56 14.88 -6.46
CA SER A 596 28.07 16.24 -6.20
C SER A 596 28.90 16.94 -5.11
N ASN A 597 28.81 18.28 -5.08
CA ASN A 597 29.46 19.10 -4.06
C ASN A 597 28.52 19.41 -2.87
N ALA A 598 27.27 18.96 -2.91
CA ALA A 598 26.35 19.13 -1.79
C ALA A 598 26.79 18.38 -0.54
N SER A 599 26.27 18.88 0.59
CA SER A 599 26.39 18.18 1.86
C SER A 599 25.63 16.85 1.79
N ILE A 600 26.34 15.77 2.10
CA ILE A 600 25.72 14.46 2.29
C ILE A 600 25.19 14.40 3.71
N ILE A 601 23.91 14.11 3.85
CA ILE A 601 23.24 14.06 5.15
C ILE A 601 22.51 12.73 5.33
N SER A 602 22.47 12.23 6.57
CA SER A 602 21.52 11.20 6.98
C SER A 602 20.48 11.82 7.90
N VAL A 603 19.22 11.80 7.49
CA VAL A 603 18.12 12.42 8.24
C VAL A 603 17.71 11.50 9.38
N LEU A 604 17.67 12.02 10.60
CA LEU A 604 17.22 11.28 11.79
C LEU A 604 15.70 11.33 11.90
N ASP A 605 15.12 12.54 11.82
CA ASP A 605 13.68 12.75 11.85
C ASP A 605 13.32 14.16 11.33
N GLN A 606 12.06 14.30 10.91
CA GLN A 606 11.39 15.57 10.65
C GLN A 606 9.91 15.39 10.96
N LYS A 607 9.45 15.95 12.07
CA LYS A 607 8.09 15.73 12.60
C LYS A 607 7.59 16.93 13.39
N LEU A 608 6.31 16.93 13.75
CA LEU A 608 5.75 17.94 14.66
C LEU A 608 6.58 18.00 15.94
N HIS A 609 6.98 19.22 16.30
CA HIS A 609 7.71 19.47 17.53
C HIS A 609 6.77 19.34 18.73
N ASN A 610 7.10 18.42 19.64
CA ASN A 610 6.38 18.22 20.89
C ASN A 610 7.32 18.07 22.09
N GLY A 611 7.16 18.92 23.10
CA GLY A 611 7.93 18.84 24.35
C GLY A 611 9.37 19.32 24.24
N GLN A 612 10.24 18.82 25.12
CA GLN A 612 11.65 19.22 25.18
C GLN A 612 12.49 18.50 24.12
N VAL A 613 13.51 19.19 23.64
CA VAL A 613 14.59 18.62 22.82
C VAL A 613 15.85 18.57 23.66
N MET A 614 16.42 17.38 23.82
CA MET A 614 17.60 17.14 24.66
C MET A 614 18.78 16.75 23.78
N VAL A 615 19.89 17.47 23.89
CA VAL A 615 21.17 17.15 23.24
C VAL A 615 22.22 16.95 24.34
N ASP A 616 22.81 15.76 24.39
CA ASP A 616 23.75 15.36 25.46
C ASP A 616 23.22 15.63 26.88
N GLY A 617 21.94 15.33 27.06
CA GLY A 617 21.22 15.53 28.32
C GLY A 617 20.95 17.00 28.70
N LYS A 618 21.20 17.94 27.78
CA LYS A 618 20.89 19.37 27.98
C LYS A 618 19.73 19.79 27.09
N ALA A 619 18.79 20.52 27.68
CA ALA A 619 17.68 21.08 26.92
C ALA A 619 18.18 22.12 25.92
N VAL A 620 17.71 22.01 24.67
CA VAL A 620 17.89 23.01 23.63
C VAL A 620 16.82 24.10 23.80
N THR A 621 17.21 25.36 23.73
CA THR A 621 16.26 26.48 23.70
C THR A 621 15.58 26.54 22.34
N THR A 622 14.24 26.56 22.33
CA THR A 622 13.41 26.58 21.12
C THR A 622 12.70 27.95 20.95
N PRO A 623 12.58 28.51 19.73
CA PRO A 623 13.06 27.97 18.46
C PRO A 623 14.59 27.93 18.40
N SER A 624 15.14 27.00 17.62
CA SER A 624 16.58 26.75 17.53
C SER A 624 16.98 26.36 16.13
N ALA A 625 18.20 26.72 15.74
CA ALA A 625 18.88 26.17 14.58
C ALA A 625 20.35 25.97 14.98
N GLN A 626 20.66 24.76 15.47
CA GLN A 626 22.01 24.38 15.88
C GLN A 626 22.58 23.42 14.86
N HIS A 627 23.78 23.73 14.36
CA HIS A 627 24.47 22.95 13.33
C HIS A 627 25.89 22.63 13.78
N GLY A 628 26.47 21.56 13.24
CA GLY A 628 27.87 21.22 13.50
C GLY A 628 28.16 20.69 14.91
N LEU A 629 27.12 20.23 15.64
CA LEU A 629 27.25 19.76 17.01
C LEU A 629 28.03 18.43 17.07
N ARG A 630 28.99 18.34 17.98
CA ARG A 630 29.72 17.10 18.29
C ARG A 630 29.08 16.42 19.50
N SER A 631 27.92 15.82 19.24
CA SER A 631 27.05 15.24 20.26
C SER A 631 26.95 13.74 20.16
N GLN A 632 26.72 13.09 21.30
CA GLN A 632 26.61 11.64 21.43
C GLN A 632 25.17 11.20 21.64
N SER A 633 24.25 12.13 21.93
CA SER A 633 22.83 11.82 22.04
C SER A 633 21.90 12.95 21.63
N LEU A 634 20.74 12.56 21.13
CA LEU A 634 19.59 13.41 20.88
C LEU A 634 18.34 12.70 21.44
N TRP A 635 17.45 13.41 22.09
CA TRP A 635 16.13 12.89 22.45
C TRP A 635 15.04 13.93 22.20
N HIS A 636 13.95 13.49 21.59
CA HIS A 636 12.76 14.32 21.36
C HIS A 636 11.51 13.46 21.23
N SER A 637 10.41 13.89 21.87
CA SER A 637 9.08 13.28 21.74
C SER A 637 9.10 11.75 21.84
N ASN A 638 9.74 11.24 22.90
CA ASN A 638 9.88 9.80 23.19
C ASN A 638 10.66 8.99 22.15
N VAL A 639 11.52 9.63 21.37
CA VAL A 639 12.49 8.95 20.49
C VAL A 639 13.89 9.43 20.84
N GLY A 640 14.72 8.49 21.28
CA GLY A 640 16.13 8.73 21.59
C GLY A 640 17.06 8.25 20.48
N TYR A 641 18.19 8.92 20.33
CA TYR A 641 19.26 8.57 19.41
C TYR A 641 20.60 8.62 20.17
N THR A 642 21.47 7.65 19.90
CA THR A 642 22.88 7.71 20.35
C THR A 642 23.85 7.56 19.20
N PHE A 643 24.97 8.25 19.30
CA PHE A 643 26.00 8.34 18.28
C PHE A 643 27.39 8.02 18.87
N PRO A 644 28.31 7.43 18.09
CA PRO A 644 29.68 7.22 18.54
C PRO A 644 30.42 8.56 18.68
N ASN A 645 31.36 8.63 19.62
CA ASN A 645 32.21 9.80 19.80
C ASN A 645 33.29 9.87 18.71
N THR A 646 32.98 10.52 17.59
CA THR A 646 33.89 10.72 16.44
C THR A 646 33.68 12.10 15.81
N SER A 647 34.65 12.55 15.02
CA SER A 647 34.58 13.76 14.19
C SER A 647 34.07 13.50 12.75
N ASP A 648 33.74 12.26 12.40
CA ASP A 648 33.34 11.88 11.04
C ASP A 648 31.96 12.40 10.61
N PHE A 649 31.12 12.79 11.57
CA PHE A 649 29.83 13.43 11.33
C PHE A 649 29.56 14.53 12.36
N SER A 650 28.64 15.43 12.04
CA SER A 650 28.11 16.40 12.99
C SER A 650 26.59 16.38 13.03
N LEU A 651 26.02 16.66 14.20
CA LEU A 651 24.57 16.73 14.41
C LEU A 651 24.07 18.15 14.10
N SER A 652 22.96 18.22 13.38
CA SER A 652 22.13 19.42 13.23
C SER A 652 20.74 19.18 13.80
N VAL A 653 20.21 20.17 14.50
CA VAL A 653 18.87 20.18 15.10
C VAL A 653 18.24 21.54 14.87
N GLU A 654 17.07 21.54 14.24
CA GLU A 654 16.26 22.72 14.01
C GLU A 654 14.87 22.52 14.63
N VAL A 655 14.38 23.55 15.34
CA VAL A 655 13.00 23.67 15.79
C VAL A 655 12.47 25.01 15.32
N ALA A 656 11.51 24.99 14.41
CA ALA A 656 10.97 26.19 13.82
C ALA A 656 9.54 26.01 13.31
N GLN A 657 8.79 27.11 13.34
CA GLN A 657 7.52 27.24 12.62
C GLN A 657 7.78 27.27 11.12
N LYS A 658 7.12 26.39 10.36
CA LYS A 658 7.18 26.31 8.90
C LYS A 658 5.78 26.49 8.33
N THR A 659 5.66 27.33 7.30
CA THR A 659 4.38 27.58 6.62
C THR A 659 4.39 26.91 5.25
N GLY A 660 3.32 26.16 4.97
CA GLY A 660 3.13 25.39 3.75
C GLY A 660 1.86 25.78 3.00
N ASN A 661 1.84 25.52 1.69
CA ASN A 661 0.65 25.69 0.86
C ASN A 661 0.25 24.35 0.21
N TRP A 662 -0.92 23.83 0.56
CA TRP A 662 -1.42 22.57 0.03
C TRP A 662 -1.61 22.57 -1.50
N SER A 663 -1.99 23.71 -2.08
CA SER A 663 -2.13 23.82 -3.54
C SER A 663 -0.80 23.79 -4.31
N ALA A 664 0.34 23.93 -3.61
CA ALA A 664 1.66 23.77 -4.21
C ALA A 664 2.05 22.29 -4.40
N ILE A 665 1.37 21.37 -3.71
CA ILE A 665 1.66 19.93 -3.73
C ILE A 665 0.49 19.09 -4.25
N GLY A 666 -0.63 19.71 -4.60
CA GLY A 666 -1.82 19.01 -5.08
C GLY A 666 -3.02 19.90 -5.33
N THR A 667 -4.21 19.30 -5.28
CA THR A 667 -5.50 19.92 -5.60
C THR A 667 -6.32 20.31 -4.37
N SER A 668 -5.76 20.19 -3.16
CA SER A 668 -6.45 20.60 -1.93
C SER A 668 -6.70 22.10 -1.94
N THR A 669 -7.92 22.49 -1.54
CA THR A 669 -8.34 23.90 -1.39
C THR A 669 -8.22 24.40 0.03
N GLN A 670 -7.65 23.62 0.95
CA GLN A 670 -7.44 24.05 2.34
C GLN A 670 -6.48 25.24 2.38
N PRO A 671 -6.66 26.16 3.35
CA PRO A 671 -5.76 27.29 3.50
C PRO A 671 -4.34 26.83 3.83
N SER A 672 -3.36 27.71 3.55
CA SER A 672 -1.98 27.50 4.02
C SER A 672 -1.94 27.25 5.52
N ASN A 673 -1.11 26.29 5.94
CA ASN A 673 -0.97 25.92 7.34
C ASN A 673 0.45 26.25 7.83
N THR A 674 0.54 26.62 9.11
CA THR A 674 1.82 26.80 9.80
C THR A 674 1.93 25.75 10.88
N VAL A 675 3.02 24.99 10.88
CA VAL A 675 3.28 23.89 11.83
C VAL A 675 4.63 24.10 12.50
N ASP A 676 4.72 23.73 13.78
CA ASP A 676 6.00 23.68 14.51
C ASP A 676 6.71 22.37 14.19
N LEU A 677 7.86 22.42 13.52
CA LEU A 677 8.61 21.23 13.14
C LEU A 677 9.92 21.13 13.92
N LEU A 678 10.25 19.90 14.32
CA LEU A 678 11.60 19.50 14.64
C LEU A 678 12.18 18.77 13.43
N SER A 679 13.36 19.21 12.98
CA SER A 679 14.18 18.53 11.98
C SER A 679 15.55 18.22 12.55
N ALA A 680 16.01 16.98 12.42
CA ALA A 680 17.33 16.57 12.89
C ALA A 680 18.03 15.68 11.86
N TRP A 681 19.31 15.96 11.60
CA TRP A 681 20.11 15.22 10.63
C TRP A 681 21.59 15.19 11.02
N LEU A 682 22.29 14.19 10.49
CA LEU A 682 23.74 14.03 10.62
C LEU A 682 24.40 14.43 9.31
N VAL A 683 25.31 15.38 9.35
CA VAL A 683 26.15 15.77 8.20
C VAL A 683 27.37 14.85 8.18
N HIS A 684 27.64 14.22 7.03
CA HIS A 684 28.83 13.40 6.84
C HIS A 684 30.04 14.30 6.54
N GLU A 685 30.92 14.47 7.53
CA GLU A 685 32.14 15.29 7.41
C GLU A 685 33.24 14.56 6.63
N SER A 686 33.16 13.22 6.57
CA SER A 686 34.06 12.36 5.81
C SER A 686 33.28 11.21 5.16
N LEU A 687 33.21 11.19 3.83
CA LEU A 687 32.55 10.08 3.09
C LEU A 687 33.36 8.76 3.14
N ASN A 688 34.63 8.83 3.54
CA ASN A 688 35.47 7.64 3.75
C ASN A 688 35.14 6.92 5.06
N ALA A 689 34.46 7.59 5.98
CA ALA A 689 34.03 7.02 7.25
C ALA A 689 32.62 6.44 7.13
N SER A 690 32.38 5.36 7.87
CA SER A 690 31.04 4.78 8.00
C SER A 690 30.29 5.47 9.14
N LEU A 691 28.98 5.64 9.00
CA LEU A 691 28.11 6.15 10.06
C LEU A 691 27.39 5.01 10.77
N ALA A 692 27.28 5.10 12.09
CA ALA A 692 26.47 4.21 12.92
C ALA A 692 25.68 5.03 13.94
N TYR A 693 24.41 4.71 14.15
CA TYR A 693 23.62 5.28 15.23
C TYR A 693 22.57 4.30 15.74
N THR A 694 22.14 4.47 16.98
CA THR A 694 21.12 3.63 17.62
C THR A 694 19.89 4.47 17.93
N ILE A 695 18.71 3.91 17.71
CA ILE A 695 17.40 4.54 17.91
C ILE A 695 16.67 3.79 19.04
N PHE A 696 16.04 4.57 19.92
CA PHE A 696 15.25 4.12 21.06
C PHE A 696 13.82 4.67 20.93
N PRO A 697 12.98 4.05 20.10
CA PRO A 697 11.61 4.50 19.90
C PRO A 697 10.73 4.26 21.13
N GLY A 698 9.69 5.06 21.30
CA GLY A 698 8.69 4.92 22.38
C GLY A 698 9.28 4.97 23.80
N THR A 699 10.42 5.65 24.00
CA THR A 699 11.16 5.65 25.26
C THR A 699 11.20 7.07 25.82
N ASP A 700 10.70 7.29 27.05
CA ASP A 700 10.82 8.58 27.74
C ASP A 700 12.30 8.94 28.03
N PHE A 701 12.57 10.18 28.43
CA PHE A 701 13.94 10.66 28.55
C PHE A 701 14.76 9.93 29.64
N ASP A 702 14.19 9.67 30.81
CA ASP A 702 14.89 9.01 31.92
C ASP A 702 15.18 7.55 31.58
N THR A 703 14.20 6.86 31.00
CA THR A 703 14.36 5.49 30.48
C THR A 703 15.40 5.46 29.36
N PHE A 704 15.43 6.46 28.48
CA PHE A 704 16.43 6.58 27.41
C PHE A 704 17.85 6.69 27.98
N VAL A 705 18.08 7.56 28.96
CA VAL A 705 19.40 7.71 29.61
C VAL A 705 19.86 6.41 30.28
N ASN A 706 18.96 5.74 31.00
CA ASN A 706 19.28 4.47 31.68
C ASN A 706 19.53 3.32 30.70
N LYS A 707 18.69 3.21 29.67
CA LYS A 707 18.77 2.15 28.67
C LYS A 707 19.98 2.32 27.76
N SER A 708 20.24 3.53 27.28
CA SER A 708 21.40 3.81 26.41
C SER A 708 22.74 3.56 27.11
N SER A 709 22.84 3.82 28.41
CA SER A 709 24.08 3.59 29.18
C SER A 709 24.31 2.13 29.58
N SER A 710 23.25 1.31 29.65
CA SER A 710 23.33 -0.11 30.00
C SER A 710 23.45 -1.04 28.79
N LEU A 711 23.05 -0.56 27.60
CA LEU A 711 23.05 -1.31 26.37
C LEU A 711 24.46 -1.77 25.95
N ARG A 712 24.57 -3.04 25.51
CA ARG A 712 25.83 -3.65 25.08
C ARG A 712 25.80 -4.04 23.60
N ILE A 713 25.43 -3.09 22.74
CA ILE A 713 25.51 -3.25 21.29
C ILE A 713 26.92 -2.93 20.81
N GLN A 714 27.47 -3.82 19.98
CA GLN A 714 28.76 -3.65 19.33
C GLN A 714 28.56 -3.64 17.81
N VAL A 715 29.03 -2.61 17.13
CA VAL A 715 29.18 -2.64 15.67
C VAL A 715 30.40 -3.50 15.36
N VAL A 716 30.17 -4.72 14.88
CA VAL A 716 31.24 -5.69 14.59
C VAL A 716 31.99 -5.29 13.33
N GLN A 717 31.26 -4.83 12.31
CA GLN A 717 31.82 -4.35 11.06
C GLN A 717 30.82 -3.41 10.37
N ASN A 718 31.31 -2.36 9.72
CA ASN A 718 30.49 -1.49 8.88
C ASN A 718 31.32 -0.92 7.72
N ASP A 719 31.48 -1.71 6.66
CA ASP A 719 32.24 -1.33 5.46
C ASP A 719 31.48 -1.72 4.19
N ALA A 720 32.11 -1.59 3.01
CA ALA A 720 31.52 -1.92 1.71
C ALA A 720 31.16 -3.41 1.51
N ARG A 721 31.41 -4.22 2.54
CA ARG A 721 31.56 -5.67 2.49
C ARG A 721 30.61 -6.30 3.49
N VAL A 722 30.63 -5.86 4.75
CA VAL A 722 29.71 -6.32 5.81
C VAL A 722 29.21 -5.14 6.62
N SER A 723 27.92 -5.18 6.96
CA SER A 723 27.33 -4.42 8.07
C SER A 723 26.85 -5.41 9.12
N ALA A 724 27.40 -5.37 10.33
CA ALA A 724 27.11 -6.36 11.36
C ALA A 724 27.09 -5.75 12.77
N VAL A 725 26.14 -6.22 13.58
CA VAL A 725 25.97 -5.84 14.98
C VAL A 725 25.92 -7.08 15.86
N LEU A 726 26.47 -6.96 17.07
CA LEU A 726 26.34 -7.94 18.15
C LEU A 726 25.66 -7.25 19.32
N ASP A 727 24.47 -7.69 19.66
CA ASP A 727 23.85 -7.41 20.95
C ASP A 727 24.40 -8.43 21.95
N ALA A 728 25.37 -7.99 22.76
CA ALA A 728 26.02 -8.85 23.75
C ALA A 728 25.09 -9.17 24.93
N SER A 729 24.11 -8.31 25.24
CA SER A 729 23.15 -8.56 26.31
C SER A 729 22.28 -9.78 25.99
N SER A 730 21.86 -9.89 24.73
CA SER A 730 20.98 -10.98 24.29
C SER A 730 21.69 -12.08 23.48
N SER A 731 23.02 -11.98 23.36
CA SER A 731 23.88 -12.89 22.57
C SER A 731 23.43 -13.08 21.12
N LYS A 732 22.98 -12.00 20.48
CA LYS A 732 22.48 -12.02 19.10
C LYS A 732 23.42 -11.27 18.17
N ALA A 733 23.88 -11.96 17.13
CA ALA A 733 24.58 -11.34 16.01
C ALA A 733 23.62 -11.22 14.81
N MET A 734 23.63 -10.06 14.18
CA MET A 734 22.91 -9.80 12.93
C MET A 734 23.90 -9.22 11.91
N ALA A 735 23.82 -9.66 10.66
CA ALA A 735 24.75 -9.25 9.62
C ALA A 735 24.10 -9.17 8.24
N VAL A 736 24.57 -8.20 7.46
CA VAL A 736 24.30 -8.02 6.02
C VAL A 736 25.61 -8.21 5.28
N PHE A 737 25.61 -9.09 4.28
CA PHE A 737 26.77 -9.35 3.43
C PHE A 737 26.58 -8.74 2.05
N TRP A 738 27.30 -7.67 1.74
CA TRP A 738 27.09 -6.88 0.52
C TRP A 738 27.74 -7.50 -0.73
N ALA A 739 28.62 -8.48 -0.58
CA ALA A 739 29.31 -9.16 -1.67
C ALA A 739 29.06 -10.68 -1.65
N PRO A 740 28.96 -11.36 -2.81
CA PRO A 740 28.65 -12.78 -2.89
C PRO A 740 29.85 -13.72 -2.61
N ARG A 741 31.07 -13.21 -2.40
CA ARG A 741 32.26 -14.04 -2.13
C ARG A 741 32.74 -13.84 -0.70
N TRP A 742 32.61 -14.87 0.13
CA TRP A 742 33.29 -14.96 1.42
C TRP A 742 34.08 -16.27 1.52
N ARG A 743 35.39 -16.13 1.73
CA ARG A 743 36.09 -17.02 2.65
C ARG A 743 35.63 -16.59 4.05
N LEU A 744 35.32 -17.55 4.93
CA LEU A 744 34.95 -17.29 6.33
C LEU A 744 35.72 -16.09 6.87
N CYS A 745 35.03 -14.99 7.17
CA CYS A 745 35.56 -14.00 8.08
C CYS A 745 35.86 -14.76 9.36
N GLN A 746 37.13 -14.91 9.71
CA GLN A 746 37.50 -15.26 11.08
C GLN A 746 37.03 -14.10 11.94
N PHE A 747 35.85 -14.26 12.57
CA PHE A 747 35.46 -13.45 13.72
C PHE A 747 36.56 -13.65 14.77
N HIS A 748 37.51 -12.72 14.85
CA HIS A 748 38.47 -12.66 15.93
C HIS A 748 37.72 -12.15 17.16
N ALA A 749 36.93 -13.03 17.80
CA ALA A 749 36.47 -12.80 19.15
C ALA A 749 37.70 -12.87 20.06
N TRP A 750 38.26 -11.73 20.41
CA TRP A 750 39.26 -11.63 21.47
C TRP A 750 38.57 -11.76 22.83
N TYR A 751 38.27 -12.99 23.25
CA TYR A 751 38.16 -13.38 24.66
C TYR A 751 38.43 -14.90 24.78
N PRO A 752 39.25 -15.36 25.74
CA PRO A 752 39.66 -16.75 25.81
C PRO A 752 38.52 -17.59 26.41
N PHE A 753 37.81 -18.34 25.56
CA PHE A 753 37.15 -19.55 26.03
C PHE A 753 38.22 -20.64 26.12
N SER A 754 38.79 -20.81 27.31
CA SER A 754 39.58 -21.98 27.64
C SER A 754 38.66 -23.21 27.68
N GLY A 755 39.04 -24.21 26.89
CA GLY A 755 38.46 -25.54 26.93
C GLY A 755 37.29 -25.72 25.96
N TYR A 756 37.59 -26.11 24.72
CA TYR A 756 37.12 -27.36 24.10
C TYR A 756 37.91 -27.54 22.81
N ALA A 757 38.64 -28.67 22.72
CA ALA A 757 39.44 -29.02 21.57
C ALA A 757 38.55 -29.25 20.33
N PHE A 758 38.81 -28.53 19.24
CA PHE A 758 38.31 -28.89 17.92
C PHE A 758 39.18 -30.03 17.36
N ASP A 759 38.61 -31.24 17.26
CA ASP A 759 39.15 -32.32 16.42
C ASP A 759 39.02 -31.87 14.95
N GLN A 760 40.15 -31.52 14.34
CA GLN A 760 40.23 -31.33 12.90
C GLN A 760 40.19 -32.70 12.22
N ARG A 761 39.05 -33.04 11.60
CA ARG A 761 39.04 -33.98 10.48
C ARG A 761 38.29 -33.44 9.28
N HIS A 762 39.06 -33.30 8.20
CA HIS A 762 38.66 -33.00 6.83
C HIS A 762 37.38 -33.72 6.38
N ARG A 763 36.56 -33.00 5.60
CA ARG A 763 36.22 -33.40 4.23
C ARG A 763 35.75 -32.20 3.42
N SER A 764 36.53 -31.89 2.39
CA SER A 764 36.18 -31.08 1.25
C SER A 764 34.96 -31.67 0.54
N GLY A 765 33.95 -30.84 0.31
CA GLY A 765 32.80 -31.15 -0.52
C GLY A 765 32.25 -29.86 -1.08
N HIS A 766 32.56 -29.58 -2.35
CA HIS A 766 31.91 -28.56 -3.15
C HIS A 766 30.43 -28.92 -3.35
N VAL A 767 29.52 -28.00 -3.02
CA VAL A 767 28.38 -27.58 -3.86
C VAL A 767 28.12 -26.11 -3.59
#